data_AF-A0A8T3M7S1-F1
#
_entry.id   AF-A0A8T3M7S1-F1
#
_cell.length_a   1.000
_cell.length_b   1.000
_cell.length_c   1.000
_cell.angle_alpha   90.00
_cell.angle_beta   90.00
_cell.angle_gamma   90.00
#
_symmetry.space_group_name_H-M   'P 1'
#
loop_
_entity.id
_entity.type
_entity.pdbx_description
1 polymer ?
#
loop_
_entity_poly.entity_id
_entity_poly.type
_entity_poly.pdbx_seq_one_letter_code
_entity_poly.pdbx_strand_id
1 'polypeptide(L)'
;MAVLIALFLSGAGLIWLLTVGLGGASTSTGPVSGGQPTFTTAGERWTLDEALAGARTGEVDAISAMTPGAGTGSGAAAPVLIVRTVAGAIHAIRPEVSIGDALDVIRASGYARLLTDEAIALDPGANDGGLPSFFGLAMSVGLLVLAILLFARLRGIASRAWRPSRFGHRRRRTDKAIDGERPRVTLADVAGADEAKLELTETIEFLRDPSRFVKLGATAIRGVMLYGPPGTGKTLLAKAVAAEANVPFFSVSGSEFVEKYVGVGAGRVRELFAKARAAGRAVIFIDEIDAMAKARGGSDGHEEREQTLNQLLVEMDGFGTSDGVVVIGATNRIDTLDPAALRPGRFTRKIHVPLPDRDGRLAILAIHARGKPLAPAVDLLTIARKTYGFSGAMLADLLNEAAILAARAGLDEIGPTEVHNGWLKSALGTSRKRSMDERERSIIAAHEAGHAVCGFVHGDKRRVEEISLFAHGEALGVTVSSSEDNDLPSETDLRARLVALMGGRVAEELLFHEVTGGASNDFETATSMATTMVVRFGMGRDPDATEDGATGRGILTTLVGDTSVGFSRDVRDAQARAIRSILDAAYTAARRTLIAEMPRLRDVAAYLYEQERIDGDEFEAVMGGRLRSADGDGWRAAASSPRAWDTIPTTFQERSPHVNVELPPIVATPAPVRVPAPTPAPVRVLAPTPAPAPGVELPAPVRGRRPGR
;
A
#
# COMPACT_ATOMS: atom_id res chain seq x y z
N MET A 1 -45.75 -31.67 -12.60
CA MET A 1 -44.90 -32.50 -11.72
C MET A 1 -45.59 -33.76 -11.21
N ALA A 2 -46.87 -33.74 -10.79
CA ALA A 2 -47.56 -34.95 -10.31
C ALA A 2 -47.78 -36.04 -11.39
N VAL A 3 -47.96 -35.66 -12.66
CA VAL A 3 -48.08 -36.60 -13.80
C VAL A 3 -46.73 -37.27 -14.15
N LEU A 4 -45.61 -36.58 -13.93
CA LEU A 4 -44.25 -37.11 -14.15
C LEU A 4 -43.83 -38.11 -13.06
N ILE A 5 -44.38 -37.98 -11.85
CA ILE A 5 -44.11 -38.88 -10.73
C ILE A 5 -44.97 -40.15 -10.84
N ALA A 6 -46.19 -40.07 -11.40
CA ALA A 6 -47.04 -41.23 -11.65
C ALA A 6 -46.48 -42.17 -12.75
N LEU A 7 -45.86 -41.61 -13.80
CA LEU A 7 -45.20 -42.38 -14.86
C LEU A 7 -43.94 -43.14 -14.40
N PHE A 8 -43.28 -42.67 -13.34
CA PHE A 8 -42.07 -43.31 -12.78
C PHE A 8 -42.39 -44.44 -11.78
N LEU A 9 -43.62 -44.48 -11.25
CA LEU A 9 -44.07 -45.49 -10.28
C LEU A 9 -44.87 -46.64 -10.91
N SER A 10 -45.32 -46.49 -12.16
CA SER A 10 -46.01 -47.55 -12.90
C SER A 10 -45.02 -48.36 -13.76
N GLY A 11 -44.16 -49.17 -13.14
CA GLY A 11 -43.61 -50.45 -13.63
C GLY A 11 -43.15 -50.66 -15.09
N ALA A 12 -43.04 -49.64 -15.95
CA ALA A 12 -42.81 -49.79 -17.38
C ALA A 12 -41.45 -49.22 -17.85
N GLY A 13 -40.73 -48.48 -17.00
CA GLY A 13 -39.41 -47.91 -17.32
C GLY A 13 -38.24 -48.91 -17.22
N LEU A 14 -38.43 -50.05 -16.57
CA LEU A 14 -37.37 -51.05 -16.36
C LEU A 14 -37.19 -52.01 -17.55
N ILE A 15 -38.17 -52.07 -18.46
CA ILE A 15 -38.15 -53.00 -19.60
C ILE A 15 -37.46 -52.38 -20.84
N TRP A 16 -37.36 -51.05 -20.93
CA TRP A 16 -36.70 -50.37 -22.05
C TRP A 16 -35.17 -50.24 -21.88
N LEU A 17 -34.66 -50.27 -20.63
CA LEU A 17 -33.21 -50.25 -20.35
C LEU A 17 -32.54 -51.63 -20.45
N LEU A 18 -33.33 -52.70 -20.54
CA LEU A 18 -32.84 -54.09 -20.63
C LEU A 18 -32.93 -54.69 -22.04
N THR A 19 -33.59 -54.03 -23.01
CA THR A 19 -33.71 -54.52 -24.40
C THR A 19 -32.78 -53.85 -25.42
N VAL A 20 -31.98 -52.85 -25.02
CA VAL A 20 -30.95 -52.26 -25.91
C VAL A 20 -29.52 -52.73 -25.54
N GLY A 21 -29.37 -53.50 -24.46
CA GLY A 21 -28.07 -54.01 -23.97
C GLY A 21 -27.66 -55.41 -24.44
N LEU A 22 -28.38 -56.01 -25.40
CA LEU A 22 -28.05 -57.33 -25.95
C LEU A 22 -28.05 -57.26 -27.48
N GLY A 23 -26.94 -56.79 -28.01
CA GLY A 23 -26.65 -56.71 -29.44
C GLY A 23 -25.15 -56.48 -29.67
N GLY A 24 -24.31 -57.30 -29.05
CA GLY A 24 -22.86 -57.20 -29.15
C GLY A 24 -22.21 -58.57 -29.17
N ALA A 25 -22.24 -59.22 -30.33
CA ALA A 25 -21.29 -60.27 -30.69
C ALA A 25 -21.22 -60.39 -32.22
N SER A 26 -20.24 -59.71 -32.81
CA SER A 26 -19.38 -60.37 -33.82
C SER A 26 -18.04 -59.64 -33.86
N THR A 27 -17.07 -60.25 -33.20
CA THR A 27 -15.69 -60.21 -33.66
C THR A 27 -15.64 -60.86 -35.04
N SER A 28 -15.21 -60.13 -36.06
CA SER A 28 -14.49 -60.73 -37.19
C SER A 28 -13.13 -60.07 -37.29
N THR A 29 -12.16 -60.68 -36.61
CA THR A 29 -10.78 -60.69 -37.05
C THR A 29 -10.72 -61.24 -38.47
N GLY A 30 -10.34 -60.41 -39.43
CA GLY A 30 -9.92 -60.79 -40.78
C GLY A 30 -8.61 -60.07 -41.11
N PRO A 31 -7.72 -60.68 -41.89
CA PRO A 31 -6.30 -60.31 -41.96
C PRO A 31 -6.07 -59.02 -42.73
N VAL A 32 -4.92 -58.39 -42.46
CA VAL A 32 -4.36 -57.27 -43.22
C VAL A 32 -4.52 -57.47 -44.74
N SER A 33 -5.16 -56.52 -45.41
CA SER A 33 -4.98 -56.28 -46.85
C SER A 33 -4.75 -54.78 -47.07
N GLY A 34 -3.52 -54.47 -47.49
CA GLY A 34 -2.94 -53.16 -47.78
C GLY A 34 -3.88 -52.02 -48.18
N GLY A 35 -3.81 -50.97 -47.39
CA GLY A 35 -4.22 -49.61 -47.74
C GLY A 35 -3.77 -48.68 -46.60
N GLN A 36 -2.67 -47.95 -46.79
CA GLN A 36 -2.29 -46.87 -45.87
C GLN A 36 -3.45 -45.85 -45.85
N PRO A 37 -3.87 -45.30 -44.70
CA PRO A 37 -4.85 -44.23 -44.69
C PRO A 37 -4.30 -43.04 -45.49
N THR A 38 -4.99 -42.64 -46.55
CA THR A 38 -4.60 -41.50 -47.39
C THR A 38 -5.09 -40.19 -46.78
N PHE A 39 -4.26 -39.14 -46.85
CA PHE A 39 -4.56 -37.82 -46.29
C PHE A 39 -4.37 -36.76 -47.39
N THR A 40 -5.31 -35.83 -47.56
CA THR A 40 -5.21 -34.75 -48.56
C THR A 40 -5.53 -33.38 -47.97
N THR A 41 -4.80 -32.35 -48.43
CA THR A 41 -5.13 -30.94 -48.20
C THR A 41 -5.33 -30.18 -49.50
N ALA A 42 -6.20 -29.18 -49.45
CA ALA A 42 -6.37 -28.20 -50.51
C ALA A 42 -5.23 -27.16 -50.40
N GLY A 43 -4.38 -27.06 -51.42
CA GLY A 43 -3.50 -25.91 -51.59
C GLY A 43 -2.07 -26.24 -52.02
N GLU A 44 -1.22 -26.73 -51.12
CA GLU A 44 0.19 -27.06 -51.38
C GLU A 44 0.70 -28.07 -50.33
N ARG A 45 1.44 -29.08 -50.78
CA ARG A 45 1.26 -30.50 -50.39
C ARG A 45 2.28 -31.02 -49.40
N TRP A 46 1.85 -31.33 -48.17
CA TRP A 46 2.51 -32.30 -47.28
C TRP A 46 1.45 -33.28 -46.75
N THR A 47 1.65 -34.58 -47.00
CA THR A 47 0.93 -35.70 -46.38
C THR A 47 1.55 -36.06 -45.03
N LEU A 48 0.86 -36.86 -44.19
CA LEU A 48 1.45 -37.32 -42.93
C LEU A 48 2.74 -38.15 -43.17
N ASP A 49 2.79 -38.92 -44.26
CA ASP A 49 4.00 -39.65 -44.64
C ASP A 49 5.16 -38.72 -45.05
N GLU A 50 4.86 -37.62 -45.74
CA GLU A 50 5.85 -36.58 -46.03
C GLU A 50 6.28 -35.82 -44.77
N ALA A 51 5.37 -35.58 -43.82
CA ALA A 51 5.70 -35.01 -42.52
C ALA A 51 6.59 -35.96 -41.69
N LEU A 52 6.32 -37.26 -41.71
CA LEU A 52 7.15 -38.27 -41.04
C LEU A 52 8.47 -38.52 -41.78
N ALA A 53 8.52 -38.35 -43.11
CA ALA A 53 9.75 -38.38 -43.89
C ALA A 53 10.61 -37.14 -43.60
N GLY A 54 10.01 -35.94 -43.53
CA GLY A 54 10.66 -34.70 -43.10
C GLY A 54 11.16 -34.78 -41.64
N ALA A 55 10.42 -35.45 -40.76
CA ALA A 55 10.87 -35.71 -39.39
C ALA A 55 12.07 -36.68 -39.33
N ARG A 56 12.17 -37.63 -40.27
CA ARG A 56 13.36 -38.52 -40.41
C ARG A 56 14.58 -37.77 -40.91
N THR A 57 14.40 -36.84 -41.85
CA THR A 57 15.50 -36.04 -42.43
C THR A 57 15.89 -34.85 -41.56
N GLY A 58 15.13 -34.54 -40.51
CA GLY A 58 15.37 -33.42 -39.59
C GLY A 58 14.84 -32.07 -40.09
N GLU A 59 13.95 -32.08 -41.09
CA GLU A 59 13.36 -30.90 -41.71
C GLU A 59 12.15 -30.35 -40.92
N VAL A 60 11.56 -31.18 -40.04
CA VAL A 60 10.42 -30.81 -39.18
C VAL A 60 10.90 -30.36 -37.81
N ASP A 61 10.47 -29.16 -37.42
CA ASP A 61 10.75 -28.53 -36.12
C ASP A 61 9.67 -28.87 -35.08
N ALA A 62 8.40 -28.73 -35.44
CA ALA A 62 7.28 -28.96 -34.52
C ALA A 62 5.98 -29.35 -35.23
N ILE A 63 5.12 -30.09 -34.52
CA ILE A 63 3.79 -30.50 -34.95
C ILE A 63 2.78 -30.08 -33.86
N SER A 64 1.88 -29.15 -34.20
CA SER A 64 0.76 -28.68 -33.36
C SER A 64 -0.58 -29.19 -33.88
N ALA A 65 -1.62 -29.18 -33.05
CA ALA A 65 -3.01 -29.37 -33.49
C ALA A 65 -3.82 -28.10 -33.24
N MET A 66 -4.65 -27.70 -34.21
CA MET A 66 -5.48 -26.50 -34.10
C MET A 66 -6.93 -26.81 -34.46
N THR A 67 -7.86 -26.34 -33.63
CA THR A 67 -9.29 -26.27 -33.96
C THR A 67 -9.59 -24.85 -34.43
N PRO A 68 -10.04 -24.63 -35.68
CA PRO A 68 -10.35 -23.27 -36.16
C PRO A 68 -11.44 -22.63 -35.28
N GLY A 69 -11.20 -21.41 -34.79
CA GLY A 69 -12.15 -20.68 -33.96
C GLY A 69 -13.46 -20.36 -34.69
N ALA A 70 -14.57 -20.42 -33.97
CA ALA A 70 -15.92 -20.17 -34.48
C ALA A 70 -16.09 -18.71 -34.97
N GLY A 71 -15.79 -18.45 -36.23
CA GLY A 71 -16.31 -17.29 -36.96
C GLY A 71 -17.80 -17.49 -37.26
N THR A 72 -18.57 -16.39 -37.25
CA THR A 72 -20.03 -16.38 -37.40
C THR A 72 -20.50 -17.05 -38.69
N GLY A 73 -20.84 -18.35 -38.58
CA GLY A 73 -21.44 -19.18 -39.62
C GLY A 73 -21.55 -20.61 -39.08
N SER A 74 -22.75 -21.21 -39.10
CA SER A 74 -23.01 -22.49 -38.45
C SER A 74 -22.26 -23.66 -39.12
N GLY A 75 -21.25 -24.19 -38.44
CA GLY A 75 -20.59 -25.45 -38.75
C GLY A 75 -19.27 -25.56 -38.01
N ALA A 76 -19.16 -26.48 -37.04
CA ALA A 76 -17.89 -26.74 -36.35
C ALA A 76 -16.88 -27.30 -37.37
N ALA A 77 -15.82 -26.54 -37.68
CA ALA A 77 -14.79 -26.99 -38.60
C ALA A 77 -13.97 -28.14 -37.97
N ALA A 78 -13.73 -29.21 -38.72
CA ALA A 78 -12.91 -30.33 -38.27
C ALA A 78 -11.49 -29.86 -37.93
N PRO A 79 -10.91 -30.37 -36.82
CA PRO A 79 -9.61 -29.90 -36.35
C PRO A 79 -8.47 -30.40 -37.27
N VAL A 80 -7.38 -29.63 -37.33
CA VAL A 80 -6.31 -29.76 -38.35
C VAL A 80 -4.95 -29.85 -37.65
N LEU A 81 -4.06 -30.70 -38.16
CA LEU A 81 -2.66 -30.76 -37.71
C LEU A 81 -1.82 -29.72 -38.47
N ILE A 82 -0.90 -29.07 -37.77
CA ILE A 82 -0.03 -28.04 -38.31
C ILE A 82 1.42 -28.48 -38.12
N VAL A 83 2.15 -28.65 -39.23
CA VAL A 83 3.57 -29.01 -39.24
C VAL A 83 4.38 -27.76 -39.58
N ARG A 84 5.38 -27.45 -38.75
CA ARG A 84 6.35 -26.38 -38.98
C ARG A 84 7.71 -26.98 -39.33
N THR A 85 8.32 -26.51 -40.40
CA THR A 85 9.67 -26.90 -40.81
C THR A 85 10.73 -26.00 -40.18
N VAL A 86 11.98 -26.47 -40.12
CA VAL A 86 13.12 -25.69 -39.60
C VAL A 86 13.38 -24.42 -40.44
N ALA A 87 13.00 -24.44 -41.73
CA ALA A 87 13.05 -23.28 -42.61
C ALA A 87 11.91 -22.25 -42.38
N GLY A 88 10.99 -22.53 -41.45
CA GLY A 88 9.89 -21.64 -41.08
C GLY A 88 8.62 -21.78 -41.91
N ALA A 89 8.52 -22.78 -42.80
CA ALA A 89 7.30 -23.04 -43.56
C ALA A 89 6.26 -23.77 -42.70
N ILE A 90 4.97 -23.47 -42.93
CA ILE A 90 3.85 -24.03 -42.17
C ILE A 90 2.95 -24.81 -43.13
N HIS A 91 2.72 -26.08 -42.83
CA HIS A 91 1.87 -26.98 -43.60
C HIS A 91 0.71 -27.47 -42.75
N ALA A 92 -0.52 -27.32 -43.25
CA ALA A 92 -1.73 -27.82 -42.60
C ALA A 92 -2.08 -29.21 -43.18
N ILE A 93 -2.42 -30.16 -42.30
CA ILE A 93 -2.79 -31.54 -42.62
C ILE A 93 -4.16 -31.84 -42.00
N ARG A 94 -5.15 -32.19 -42.84
CA ARG A 94 -6.47 -32.62 -42.37
C ARG A 94 -6.50 -34.15 -42.26
N PRO A 95 -6.63 -34.72 -41.05
CA PRO A 95 -6.76 -36.16 -40.90
C PRO A 95 -8.17 -36.62 -41.30
N GLU A 96 -8.27 -37.76 -42.00
CA GLU A 96 -9.56 -38.45 -42.26
C GLU A 96 -10.02 -39.28 -41.04
N VAL A 97 -9.12 -39.49 -40.07
CA VAL A 97 -9.35 -40.15 -38.77
C VAL A 97 -9.42 -39.14 -37.63
N SER A 98 -9.78 -39.58 -36.42
CA SER A 98 -9.77 -38.71 -35.25
C SER A 98 -8.36 -38.18 -34.96
N ILE A 99 -8.25 -37.00 -34.36
CA ILE A 99 -6.94 -36.43 -34.00
C ILE A 99 -6.18 -37.33 -33.01
N GLY A 100 -6.90 -37.99 -32.09
CA GLY A 100 -6.28 -38.95 -31.16
C GLY A 100 -5.54 -40.07 -31.89
N ASP A 101 -6.21 -40.72 -32.85
CA ASP A 101 -5.61 -41.79 -33.65
C ASP A 101 -4.38 -41.32 -34.44
N ALA A 102 -4.44 -40.10 -35.00
CA ALA A 102 -3.32 -39.52 -35.73
C ALA A 102 -2.11 -39.21 -34.83
N LEU A 103 -2.35 -38.73 -33.61
CA LEU A 103 -1.30 -38.47 -32.61
C LEU A 103 -0.66 -39.77 -32.13
N ASP A 104 -1.45 -40.84 -31.96
CA ASP A 104 -0.95 -42.14 -31.56
C ASP A 104 -0.05 -42.78 -32.63
N VAL A 105 -0.36 -42.60 -33.92
CA VAL A 105 0.53 -43.03 -35.01
C VAL A 105 1.86 -42.27 -35.00
N ILE A 106 1.86 -40.96 -34.73
CA ILE A 106 3.09 -40.15 -34.63
C ILE A 106 3.95 -40.60 -33.44
N ARG A 107 3.31 -40.87 -32.30
CA ARG A 107 3.97 -41.40 -31.10
C ARG A 107 4.55 -42.80 -31.34
N ALA A 108 3.77 -43.72 -31.92
CA ALA A 108 4.22 -45.07 -32.25
C ALA A 108 5.39 -45.07 -33.26
N SER A 109 5.46 -44.04 -34.10
CA SER A 109 6.56 -43.84 -35.07
C SER A 109 7.83 -43.22 -34.45
N GLY A 110 7.82 -42.90 -33.16
CA GLY A 110 8.99 -42.41 -32.41
C GLY A 110 9.21 -40.89 -32.46
N TYR A 111 8.27 -40.10 -32.99
CA TYR A 111 8.41 -38.65 -33.14
C TYR A 111 7.63 -37.85 -32.08
N ALA A 112 7.30 -38.45 -30.95
CA ALA A 112 6.56 -37.82 -29.86
C ALA A 112 7.19 -36.49 -29.40
N ARG A 113 8.52 -36.35 -29.49
CA ARG A 113 9.26 -35.13 -29.11
C ARG A 113 8.95 -33.90 -29.97
N LEU A 114 8.36 -34.08 -31.16
CA LEU A 114 8.01 -32.99 -32.07
C LEU A 114 6.58 -32.47 -31.80
N LEU A 115 5.80 -33.15 -30.94
CA LEU A 115 4.46 -32.72 -30.57
C LEU A 115 4.53 -31.58 -29.55
N THR A 116 3.81 -30.50 -29.80
CA THR A 116 3.66 -29.40 -28.84
C THR A 116 2.61 -29.73 -27.78
N ASP A 117 2.64 -29.03 -26.65
CA ASP A 117 1.68 -29.21 -25.55
C ASP A 117 0.22 -29.01 -26.00
N GLU A 118 0.01 -28.16 -27.00
CA GLU A 118 -1.30 -27.92 -27.64
C GLU A 118 -1.81 -29.16 -28.39
N ALA A 119 -0.93 -29.92 -29.03
CA ALA A 119 -1.28 -31.18 -29.67
C ALA A 119 -1.59 -32.27 -28.63
N ILE A 120 -0.86 -32.30 -27.51
CA ILE A 120 -1.08 -33.25 -26.41
C ILE A 120 -2.40 -32.99 -25.69
N ALA A 121 -2.79 -31.72 -25.55
CA ALA A 121 -4.02 -31.32 -24.86
C ALA A 121 -5.33 -31.74 -25.56
N LEU A 122 -5.26 -32.16 -26.84
CA LEU A 122 -6.41 -32.55 -27.66
C LEU A 122 -6.62 -34.08 -27.75
N ASP A 123 -5.86 -34.86 -26.98
CA ASP A 123 -5.95 -36.32 -26.88
C ASP A 123 -7.09 -36.77 -25.94
N PRO A 124 -8.18 -37.40 -26.44
CA PRO A 124 -9.26 -37.90 -25.59
C PRO A 124 -8.89 -39.20 -24.84
N GLY A 125 -7.75 -39.81 -25.14
CA GLY A 125 -7.38 -41.17 -24.70
C GLY A 125 -6.50 -41.26 -23.45
N ALA A 126 -6.10 -40.14 -22.84
CA ALA A 126 -5.19 -40.15 -21.68
C ALA A 126 -5.81 -40.69 -20.36
N ASN A 127 -7.02 -41.25 -20.38
CA ASN A 127 -7.68 -41.82 -19.20
C ASN A 127 -8.40 -43.17 -19.44
N ASP A 128 -7.92 -43.98 -20.38
CA ASP A 128 -8.43 -45.35 -20.52
C ASP A 128 -7.64 -46.34 -19.66
N GLY A 129 -8.02 -46.37 -18.37
CA GLY A 129 -7.65 -47.43 -17.43
C GLY A 129 -8.21 -48.78 -17.90
N GLY A 130 -7.35 -49.59 -18.52
CA GLY A 130 -7.64 -50.95 -18.93
C GLY A 130 -7.65 -51.96 -17.78
N LEU A 131 -8.86 -52.40 -17.46
CA LEU A 131 -9.30 -53.73 -16.99
C LEU A 131 -9.18 -54.15 -15.49
N PRO A 132 -10.18 -54.93 -15.00
CA PRO A 132 -10.52 -55.02 -13.59
C PRO A 132 -9.73 -56.14 -12.90
N SER A 133 -8.84 -55.77 -11.99
CA SER A 133 -8.40 -56.70 -10.95
C SER A 133 -9.55 -56.88 -9.95
N PHE A 134 -9.70 -58.10 -9.46
CA PHE A 134 -10.70 -58.58 -8.49
C PHE A 134 -11.01 -57.63 -7.30
N PHE A 135 -10.10 -56.69 -7.01
CA PHE A 135 -10.28 -55.57 -6.07
C PHE A 135 -11.41 -54.61 -6.43
N GLY A 136 -11.69 -54.35 -7.71
CA GLY A 136 -12.74 -53.42 -8.14
C GLY A 136 -14.17 -53.91 -7.83
N LEU A 137 -14.39 -55.23 -7.93
CA LEU A 137 -15.68 -55.84 -7.57
C LEU A 137 -15.87 -55.87 -6.04
N ALA A 138 -14.81 -56.17 -5.28
CA ALA A 138 -14.86 -56.15 -3.82
C ALA A 138 -15.06 -54.73 -3.27
N MET A 139 -14.45 -53.73 -3.90
CA MET A 139 -14.64 -52.32 -3.53
C MET A 139 -16.02 -51.79 -3.91
N SER A 140 -16.59 -52.18 -5.05
CA SER A 140 -17.94 -51.75 -5.45
C SER A 140 -19.04 -52.44 -4.62
N VAL A 141 -18.88 -53.71 -4.26
CA VAL A 141 -19.75 -54.39 -3.28
C VAL A 141 -19.57 -53.78 -1.89
N GLY A 142 -18.34 -53.47 -1.47
CA GLY A 142 -18.05 -52.78 -0.22
C GLY A 142 -18.68 -51.38 -0.15
N LEU A 143 -18.62 -50.61 -1.24
CA LEU A 143 -19.26 -49.30 -1.36
C LEU A 143 -20.77 -49.39 -1.40
N LEU A 144 -21.34 -50.44 -2.03
CA LEU A 144 -22.77 -50.68 -2.04
C LEU A 144 -23.28 -51.07 -0.64
N VAL A 145 -22.56 -51.94 0.07
CA VAL A 145 -22.89 -52.31 1.45
C VAL A 145 -22.71 -51.12 2.40
N LEU A 146 -21.67 -50.30 2.21
CA LEU A 146 -21.48 -49.06 2.94
C LEU A 146 -22.59 -48.05 2.63
N ALA A 147 -23.01 -47.91 1.37
CA ALA A 147 -24.12 -47.05 0.97
C ALA A 147 -25.46 -47.54 1.53
N ILE A 148 -25.70 -48.85 1.58
CA ILE A 148 -26.89 -49.46 2.20
C ILE A 148 -26.86 -49.26 3.72
N LEU A 149 -25.71 -49.42 4.38
CA LEU A 149 -25.54 -49.15 5.82
C LEU A 149 -25.67 -47.66 6.15
N LEU A 150 -25.17 -46.78 5.30
CA LEU A 150 -25.32 -45.32 5.42
C LEU A 150 -26.78 -44.92 5.20
N PHE A 151 -27.46 -45.54 4.22
CA PHE A 151 -28.88 -45.32 3.93
C PHE A 151 -29.79 -45.88 5.04
N ALA A 152 -29.42 -47.01 5.67
CA ALA A 152 -30.10 -47.55 6.84
C ALA A 152 -29.88 -46.68 8.10
N ARG A 153 -28.67 -46.12 8.29
CA ARG A 153 -28.39 -45.11 9.33
C ARG A 153 -29.14 -43.79 9.08
N LEU A 154 -29.28 -43.36 7.82
CA LEU A 154 -30.05 -42.17 7.43
C LEU A 154 -31.57 -42.37 7.57
N ARG A 155 -32.09 -43.58 7.30
CA ARG A 155 -33.49 -43.94 7.62
C ARG A 155 -33.77 -44.00 9.12
N GLY A 156 -32.78 -44.40 9.93
CA GLY A 156 -32.88 -44.33 11.40
C GLY A 156 -32.86 -42.91 11.98
N ILE A 157 -32.37 -41.92 11.23
CA ILE A 157 -32.45 -40.49 11.57
C ILE A 157 -33.75 -39.87 11.03
N ALA A 158 -34.30 -40.41 9.94
CA ALA A 158 -35.55 -39.94 9.33
C ALA A 158 -36.81 -40.18 10.18
N SER A 159 -36.82 -41.15 11.11
CA SER A 159 -37.92 -41.34 12.07
C SER A 159 -37.78 -40.53 13.37
N ARG A 160 -36.67 -39.78 13.56
CA ARG A 160 -36.44 -38.93 14.76
C ARG A 160 -36.43 -37.43 14.46
N ALA A 161 -36.62 -37.01 13.22
CA ALA A 161 -36.52 -35.62 12.77
C ALA A 161 -37.81 -35.02 12.19
N TRP A 162 -38.99 -35.58 12.49
CA TRP A 162 -40.27 -34.88 12.32
C TRP A 162 -40.57 -33.98 13.52
N ARG A 163 -39.79 -32.90 13.65
CA ARG A 163 -40.24 -31.65 14.28
C ARG A 163 -39.99 -30.55 13.24
N PRO A 164 -41.02 -29.83 12.75
CA PRO A 164 -40.82 -28.84 11.70
C PRO A 164 -40.10 -27.64 12.33
N SER A 165 -38.81 -27.49 12.04
CA SER A 165 -38.03 -26.30 12.36
C SER A 165 -37.63 -25.58 11.09
N ARG A 166 -37.89 -24.28 11.12
CA ARG A 166 -37.75 -23.25 10.09
C ARG A 166 -36.47 -23.40 9.26
N PHE A 167 -36.61 -23.15 7.96
CA PHE A 167 -35.53 -22.95 6.99
C PHE A 167 -34.48 -21.95 7.55
N GLY A 168 -33.40 -22.49 8.11
CA GLY A 168 -32.25 -21.73 8.57
C GLY A 168 -31.23 -21.61 7.44
N HIS A 169 -30.92 -20.37 7.05
CA HIS A 169 -29.77 -20.04 6.22
C HIS A 169 -28.50 -20.71 6.77
N ARG A 170 -27.75 -21.40 5.91
CA ARG A 170 -26.37 -21.79 6.24
C ARG A 170 -25.55 -20.49 6.35
N ARG A 171 -25.30 -20.06 7.58
CA ARG A 171 -24.44 -18.91 7.91
C ARG A 171 -23.07 -19.08 7.26
N ARG A 172 -22.83 -18.36 6.17
CA ARG A 172 -21.47 -18.02 5.72
C ARG A 172 -20.88 -17.06 6.76
N ARG A 173 -19.55 -17.01 6.86
CA ARG A 173 -18.84 -16.03 7.72
C ARG A 173 -19.24 -14.57 7.41
N THR A 174 -19.80 -14.31 6.23
CA THR A 174 -20.39 -13.04 5.77
C THR A 174 -21.71 -12.66 6.47
N ASP A 175 -22.51 -13.62 6.95
CA ASP A 175 -23.77 -13.30 7.65
C ASP A 175 -23.53 -12.72 9.05
N LYS A 176 -22.34 -12.93 9.63
CA LYS A 176 -21.97 -12.29 10.90
C LYS A 176 -21.74 -10.78 10.78
N ALA A 177 -21.40 -10.26 9.60
CA ALA A 177 -21.18 -8.82 9.39
C ALA A 177 -22.50 -8.04 9.26
N ILE A 178 -23.59 -8.73 8.89
CA ILE A 178 -24.91 -8.13 8.66
C ILE A 178 -25.90 -8.41 9.81
N ASP A 179 -25.53 -9.23 10.78
CA ASP A 179 -26.21 -9.36 12.07
C ASP A 179 -25.62 -8.30 13.01
N GLY A 180 -26.29 -7.16 13.17
CA GLY A 180 -25.79 -5.99 13.90
C GLY A 180 -25.12 -6.33 15.23
N GLU A 181 -23.82 -6.08 15.33
CA GLU A 181 -23.02 -6.35 16.53
C GLU A 181 -23.32 -5.28 17.59
N ARG A 182 -23.20 -5.65 18.87
CA ARG A 182 -23.11 -4.66 19.96
C ARG A 182 -21.64 -4.54 20.39
N PRO A 183 -20.90 -3.55 19.87
CA PRO A 183 -19.51 -3.36 20.22
C PRO A 183 -19.37 -3.06 21.72
N ARG A 184 -18.27 -3.53 22.32
CA ARG A 184 -17.94 -3.29 23.74
C ARG A 184 -16.96 -2.14 23.94
N VAL A 185 -16.31 -1.69 22.87
CA VAL A 185 -15.33 -0.61 22.89
C VAL A 185 -16.06 0.70 23.14
N THR A 186 -15.64 1.46 24.14
CA THR A 186 -16.24 2.75 24.50
C THR A 186 -15.37 3.93 24.08
N LEU A 187 -15.87 5.16 24.22
CA LEU A 187 -15.03 6.34 23.98
C LEU A 187 -13.82 6.43 24.93
N ALA A 188 -13.85 5.77 26.08
CA ALA A 188 -12.73 5.72 27.01
C ALA A 188 -11.56 4.84 26.51
N ASP A 189 -11.83 3.94 25.58
CA ASP A 189 -10.83 3.06 24.96
C ASP A 189 -10.16 3.70 23.73
N VAL A 190 -10.57 4.94 23.38
CA VAL A 190 -9.99 5.72 22.28
C VAL A 190 -9.30 6.96 22.83
N ALA A 191 -8.01 7.09 22.56
CA ALA A 191 -7.18 8.22 22.97
C ALA A 191 -6.55 8.92 21.76
N GLY A 192 -6.13 10.18 21.94
CA GLY A 192 -5.41 10.97 20.92
C GLY A 192 -6.28 11.48 19.78
N ALA A 193 -7.60 11.60 19.99
CA ALA A 193 -8.56 12.08 18.98
C ALA A 193 -9.68 12.92 19.66
N ASP A 194 -9.30 13.83 20.56
CA ASP A 194 -10.25 14.49 21.46
C ASP A 194 -11.22 15.42 20.74
N GLU A 195 -10.76 16.14 19.70
CA GLU A 195 -11.61 16.96 18.83
C GLU A 195 -12.64 16.10 18.09
N ALA A 196 -12.20 14.98 17.52
CA ALA A 196 -13.08 14.05 16.83
C ALA A 196 -14.12 13.43 17.78
N LYS A 197 -13.73 13.11 19.03
CA LYS A 197 -14.64 12.60 20.07
C LYS A 197 -15.68 13.64 20.47
N LEU A 198 -15.27 14.91 20.58
CA LEU A 198 -16.19 16.01 20.89
C LEU A 198 -17.24 16.17 19.78
N GLU A 199 -16.83 16.22 18.50
CA GLU A 199 -17.76 16.32 17.38
C GLU A 199 -18.70 15.11 17.26
N LEU A 200 -18.23 13.92 17.62
CA LEU A 200 -19.03 12.69 17.64
C LEU A 200 -19.99 12.63 18.83
N THR A 201 -19.79 13.43 19.88
CA THR A 201 -20.70 13.47 21.04
C THR A 201 -22.12 13.87 20.62
N GLU A 202 -22.24 14.82 19.71
CA GLU A 202 -23.54 15.22 19.16
C GLU A 202 -24.23 14.08 18.38
N THR A 203 -23.44 13.25 17.68
CA THR A 203 -23.95 12.07 16.97
C THR A 203 -24.46 11.03 17.97
N ILE A 204 -23.74 10.83 19.07
CA ILE A 204 -24.14 9.93 20.16
C ILE A 204 -25.42 10.43 20.83
N GLU A 205 -25.54 11.73 21.12
CA GLU A 205 -26.75 12.32 21.69
C GLU A 205 -27.94 12.20 20.75
N PHE A 206 -27.76 12.45 19.46
CA PHE A 206 -28.79 12.27 18.44
C PHE A 206 -29.25 10.82 18.38
N LEU A 207 -28.31 9.87 18.38
CA LEU A 207 -28.65 8.47 18.45
C LEU A 207 -29.40 8.16 19.74
N ARG A 208 -28.99 8.67 20.91
CA ARG A 208 -29.61 8.42 22.23
C ARG A 208 -31.04 8.94 22.36
N ASP A 209 -31.32 10.17 21.93
CA ASP A 209 -32.65 10.77 21.95
C ASP A 209 -32.92 11.61 20.69
N PRO A 210 -33.31 10.98 19.57
CA PRO A 210 -33.62 11.68 18.33
C PRO A 210 -34.80 12.66 18.49
N SER A 211 -35.73 12.36 19.40
CA SER A 211 -36.98 13.12 19.57
C SER A 211 -36.74 14.55 20.05
N ARG A 212 -35.70 14.76 20.88
CA ARG A 212 -35.28 16.08 21.35
C ARG A 212 -34.85 16.98 20.19
N PHE A 213 -34.12 16.44 19.22
CA PHE A 213 -33.66 17.19 18.05
C PHE A 213 -34.82 17.51 17.09
N VAL A 214 -35.74 16.56 16.88
CA VAL A 214 -36.95 16.77 16.06
C VAL A 214 -37.83 17.87 16.65
N LYS A 215 -38.03 17.90 17.98
CA LYS A 215 -38.82 18.94 18.66
C LYS A 215 -38.26 20.35 18.50
N LEU A 216 -36.94 20.47 18.39
CA LEU A 216 -36.24 21.73 18.20
C LEU A 216 -36.14 22.14 16.72
N GLY A 217 -36.66 21.32 15.79
CA GLY A 217 -36.58 21.57 14.35
C GLY A 217 -35.19 21.37 13.76
N ALA A 218 -34.28 20.70 14.47
CA ALA A 218 -32.95 20.41 13.97
C ALA A 218 -33.01 19.31 12.89
N THR A 219 -32.27 19.50 11.80
CA THR A 219 -32.11 18.49 10.75
C THR A 219 -31.37 17.27 11.31
N ALA A 220 -31.87 16.07 11.03
CA ALA A 220 -31.22 14.83 11.44
C ALA A 220 -29.81 14.70 10.87
N ILE A 221 -28.87 14.23 11.69
CA ILE A 221 -27.53 13.88 11.26
C ILE A 221 -27.62 12.54 10.53
N ARG A 222 -27.68 12.57 9.20
CA ARG A 222 -27.82 11.36 8.38
C ARG A 222 -26.47 10.68 8.11
N GLY A 223 -25.43 11.48 7.87
CA GLY A 223 -24.12 10.99 7.46
C GLY A 223 -22.96 11.75 8.09
N VAL A 224 -22.00 11.00 8.63
CA VAL A 224 -20.72 11.48 9.16
C VAL A 224 -19.59 10.85 8.35
N MET A 225 -18.64 11.67 7.88
CA MET A 225 -17.45 11.21 7.17
C MET A 225 -16.23 11.39 8.09
N LEU A 226 -15.61 10.29 8.49
CA LEU A 226 -14.32 10.27 9.17
C LEU A 226 -13.22 10.23 8.12
N TYR A 227 -12.32 11.22 8.11
CA TYR A 227 -11.19 11.24 7.18
C TYR A 227 -9.88 11.53 7.88
N GLY A 228 -8.79 10.97 7.38
CA GLY A 228 -7.46 11.17 7.92
C GLY A 228 -6.54 9.98 7.62
N PRO A 229 -5.27 10.04 8.03
CA PRO A 229 -4.27 9.01 7.74
C PRO A 229 -4.71 7.59 8.16
N PRO A 230 -4.18 6.53 7.54
CA PRO A 230 -4.47 5.17 7.96
C PRO A 230 -3.99 4.91 9.38
N GLY A 231 -4.66 4.00 10.09
CA GLY A 231 -4.24 3.59 11.44
C GLY A 231 -4.56 4.58 12.58
N THR A 232 -5.28 5.67 12.32
CA THR A 232 -5.68 6.66 13.36
C THR A 232 -6.91 6.25 14.18
N GLY A 233 -7.43 5.03 13.98
CA GLY A 233 -8.56 4.53 14.78
C GLY A 233 -9.95 4.95 14.30
N LYS A 234 -10.13 5.32 13.02
CA LYS A 234 -11.45 5.66 12.44
C LYS A 234 -12.52 4.59 12.68
N THR A 235 -12.19 3.32 12.42
CA THR A 235 -13.08 2.17 12.68
C THR A 235 -13.34 1.96 14.17
N LEU A 236 -12.35 2.25 15.03
CA LEU A 236 -12.48 2.14 16.48
C LEU A 236 -13.42 3.23 17.03
N LEU A 237 -13.30 4.46 16.54
CA LEU A 237 -14.19 5.58 16.87
C LEU A 237 -15.64 5.29 16.46
N ALA A 238 -15.87 4.75 15.27
CA ALA A 238 -17.21 4.40 14.82
C ALA A 238 -17.87 3.32 15.71
N LYS A 239 -17.08 2.31 16.12
CA LYS A 239 -17.53 1.29 17.09
C LYS A 239 -17.83 1.90 18.46
N ALA A 240 -16.99 2.81 18.92
CA ALA A 240 -17.17 3.51 20.20
C ALA A 240 -18.47 4.34 20.20
N VAL A 241 -18.78 5.05 19.12
CA VAL A 241 -20.05 5.80 18.98
C VAL A 241 -21.27 4.89 19.14
N ALA A 242 -21.27 3.72 18.48
CA ALA A 242 -22.39 2.78 18.56
C ALA A 242 -22.52 2.17 19.97
N ALA A 243 -21.40 1.83 20.62
CA ALA A 243 -21.39 1.31 21.99
C ALA A 243 -21.89 2.36 22.99
N GLU A 244 -21.40 3.61 22.88
CA GLU A 244 -21.80 4.72 23.75
C GLU A 244 -23.28 5.05 23.59
N ALA A 245 -23.81 5.00 22.36
CA ALA A 245 -25.22 5.17 22.08
C ALA A 245 -26.09 3.94 22.40
N ASN A 246 -25.46 2.80 22.73
CA ASN A 246 -26.10 1.50 22.94
C ASN A 246 -27.02 1.08 21.79
N VAL A 247 -26.53 1.22 20.55
CA VAL A 247 -27.24 0.85 19.31
C VAL A 247 -26.47 -0.24 18.56
N PRO A 248 -27.15 -1.10 17.76
CA PRO A 248 -26.49 -2.04 16.87
C PRO A 248 -25.56 -1.35 15.87
N PHE A 249 -24.44 -2.02 15.58
CA PHE A 249 -23.40 -1.59 14.65
C PHE A 249 -23.35 -2.55 13.47
N PHE A 250 -23.58 -2.04 12.26
CA PHE A 250 -23.43 -2.76 11.01
C PHE A 250 -22.16 -2.28 10.32
N SER A 251 -21.23 -3.17 9.99
CA SER A 251 -19.94 -2.82 9.40
C SER A 251 -19.80 -3.49 8.04
N VAL A 252 -19.49 -2.71 7.02
CA VAL A 252 -19.22 -3.23 5.67
C VAL A 252 -18.04 -2.49 5.08
N SER A 253 -17.18 -3.18 4.33
CA SER A 253 -16.13 -2.50 3.55
C SER A 253 -16.69 -1.96 2.24
N GLY A 254 -16.27 -0.77 1.83
CA GLY A 254 -16.65 -0.12 0.57
C GLY A 254 -16.28 -0.96 -0.65
N SER A 255 -15.21 -1.75 -0.55
CA SER A 255 -14.77 -2.69 -1.58
C SER A 255 -15.71 -3.90 -1.74
N GLU A 256 -16.52 -4.26 -0.72
CA GLU A 256 -17.52 -5.33 -0.83
C GLU A 256 -18.71 -4.94 -1.72
N PHE A 257 -18.85 -3.67 -2.05
CA PHE A 257 -19.90 -3.17 -2.94
C PHE A 257 -19.48 -3.11 -4.40
N VAL A 258 -18.19 -3.31 -4.70
CA VAL A 258 -17.65 -3.29 -6.05
C VAL A 258 -17.55 -4.73 -6.54
N GLU A 259 -18.47 -5.15 -7.40
CA GLU A 259 -18.54 -6.51 -7.92
C GLU A 259 -18.52 -6.53 -9.45
N LYS A 260 -18.09 -7.66 -10.04
CA LYS A 260 -18.08 -7.82 -11.50
C LYS A 260 -19.48 -7.90 -12.11
N TYR A 261 -20.50 -8.16 -11.30
CA TYR A 261 -21.88 -8.37 -11.73
C TYR A 261 -22.73 -7.13 -11.48
N VAL A 262 -23.27 -6.56 -12.55
CA VAL A 262 -24.13 -5.37 -12.52
C VAL A 262 -25.31 -5.56 -11.54
N GLY A 263 -25.52 -4.58 -10.68
CA GLY A 263 -26.66 -4.52 -9.75
C GLY A 263 -26.52 -5.34 -8.45
N VAL A 264 -25.48 -6.16 -8.29
CA VAL A 264 -25.25 -6.90 -7.03
C VAL A 264 -24.89 -5.96 -5.89
N GLY A 265 -24.00 -4.98 -6.13
CA GLY A 265 -23.63 -3.97 -5.14
C GLY A 265 -24.83 -3.16 -4.66
N ALA A 266 -25.63 -2.62 -5.58
CA ALA A 266 -26.87 -1.89 -5.27
C ALA A 266 -27.88 -2.74 -4.47
N GLY A 267 -28.00 -4.04 -4.76
CA GLY A 267 -28.83 -4.96 -3.98
C GLY A 267 -28.39 -5.10 -2.53
N ARG A 268 -27.07 -5.25 -2.29
CA ARG A 268 -26.49 -5.34 -0.94
C ARG A 268 -26.71 -4.05 -0.14
N VAL A 269 -26.59 -2.89 -0.78
CA VAL A 269 -26.88 -1.59 -0.15
C VAL A 269 -28.33 -1.57 0.36
N ARG A 270 -29.31 -1.94 -0.47
CA ARG A 270 -30.72 -1.99 -0.04
C ARG A 270 -30.95 -2.93 1.13
N GLU A 271 -30.33 -4.11 1.10
CA GLU A 271 -30.44 -5.10 2.17
C GLU A 271 -29.86 -4.58 3.50
N LEU A 272 -28.68 -3.96 3.46
CA LEU A 272 -28.02 -3.35 4.62
C LEU A 272 -28.94 -2.31 5.29
N PHE A 273 -29.50 -1.41 4.49
CA PHE A 273 -30.42 -0.39 5.00
C PHE A 273 -31.76 -0.96 5.47
N ALA A 274 -32.27 -2.01 4.84
CA ALA A 274 -33.46 -2.71 5.34
C ALA A 274 -33.23 -3.33 6.72
N LYS A 275 -32.07 -3.96 6.94
CA LYS A 275 -31.69 -4.56 8.23
C LYS A 275 -31.45 -3.49 9.32
N ALA A 276 -30.79 -2.40 8.99
CA ALA A 276 -30.60 -1.28 9.91
C ALA A 276 -31.96 -0.66 10.33
N ARG A 277 -32.89 -0.48 9.38
CA ARG A 277 -34.26 -0.02 9.67
C ARG A 277 -35.04 -0.98 10.56
N ALA A 278 -34.91 -2.29 10.33
CA ALA A 278 -35.58 -3.29 11.15
C ALA A 278 -35.09 -3.27 12.62
N ALA A 279 -33.87 -2.78 12.87
CA ALA A 279 -33.33 -2.59 14.21
C ALA A 279 -33.83 -1.30 14.91
N GLY A 280 -34.54 -0.42 14.19
CA GLY A 280 -34.98 0.88 14.69
C GLY A 280 -33.84 1.89 14.69
N ARG A 281 -32.98 1.89 15.71
CA ARG A 281 -31.82 2.78 15.81
C ARG A 281 -30.55 2.01 15.56
N ALA A 282 -29.70 2.48 14.66
CA ALA A 282 -28.48 1.76 14.28
C ALA A 282 -27.40 2.69 13.72
N VAL A 283 -26.15 2.23 13.80
CA VAL A 283 -25.02 2.82 13.08
C VAL A 283 -24.64 1.90 11.93
N ILE A 284 -24.57 2.45 10.72
CA ILE A 284 -24.00 1.79 9.55
C ILE A 284 -22.60 2.37 9.32
N PHE A 285 -21.58 1.55 9.43
CA PHE A 285 -20.20 1.92 9.15
C PHE A 285 -19.76 1.37 7.79
N ILE A 286 -19.26 2.26 6.94
CA ILE A 286 -18.70 1.94 5.62
C ILE A 286 -17.23 2.33 5.64
N ASP A 287 -16.34 1.35 5.77
CA ASP A 287 -14.89 1.58 5.65
C ASP A 287 -14.49 1.72 4.17
N GLU A 288 -13.36 2.35 3.87
CA GLU A 288 -12.85 2.52 2.49
C GLU A 288 -13.94 2.99 1.49
N ILE A 289 -14.74 3.99 1.87
CA ILE A 289 -15.85 4.46 1.03
C ILE A 289 -15.35 5.03 -0.31
N ASP A 290 -14.08 5.42 -0.39
CA ASP A 290 -13.40 5.80 -1.63
C ASP A 290 -13.25 4.66 -2.65
N ALA A 291 -13.43 3.40 -2.25
CA ALA A 291 -13.56 2.28 -3.18
C ALA A 291 -14.84 2.34 -4.01
N MET A 292 -15.93 2.89 -3.46
CA MET A 292 -17.22 3.06 -4.17
C MET A 292 -17.48 4.50 -4.64
N ALA A 293 -16.90 5.51 -3.98
CA ALA A 293 -17.26 6.93 -4.16
C ALA A 293 -16.17 7.83 -4.78
N LYS A 294 -15.24 7.31 -5.59
CA LYS A 294 -14.16 8.09 -6.23
C LYS A 294 -14.69 8.93 -7.39
N ALA A 295 -14.18 10.15 -7.51
CA ALA A 295 -14.47 11.05 -8.62
C ALA A 295 -14.06 10.45 -9.98
N ARG A 296 -14.82 10.78 -11.02
CA ARG A 296 -14.69 10.25 -12.39
C ARG A 296 -13.31 10.48 -13.01
N GLY A 297 -12.80 9.48 -13.74
CA GLY A 297 -11.58 9.60 -14.55
C GLY A 297 -11.39 8.42 -15.51
N GLY A 298 -12.02 8.49 -16.70
CA GLY A 298 -11.91 7.49 -17.78
C GLY A 298 -13.23 6.78 -18.09
N SER A 299 -13.46 6.38 -19.35
CA SER A 299 -14.80 6.02 -19.87
C SER A 299 -15.20 4.54 -19.79
N ASP A 300 -14.39 3.61 -19.27
CA ASP A 300 -14.57 2.19 -19.63
C ASP A 300 -14.65 1.18 -18.47
N GLY A 301 -15.14 1.59 -17.28
CA GLY A 301 -15.29 0.64 -16.17
C GLY A 301 -16.03 1.14 -14.92
N HIS A 302 -16.91 2.13 -15.04
CA HIS A 302 -17.49 2.84 -13.88
C HIS A 302 -18.99 2.65 -13.67
N GLU A 303 -19.72 1.98 -14.56
CA GLU A 303 -21.19 1.92 -14.48
C GLU A 303 -21.71 1.20 -13.22
N GLU A 304 -21.13 0.05 -12.86
CA GLU A 304 -21.56 -0.74 -11.69
C GLU A 304 -21.32 0.01 -10.38
N ARG A 305 -20.15 0.61 -10.28
CA ARG A 305 -19.74 1.44 -9.14
C ARG A 305 -20.63 2.67 -9.00
N GLU A 306 -20.89 3.39 -10.09
CA GLU A 306 -21.77 4.56 -10.09
C GLU A 306 -23.19 4.17 -9.70
N GLN A 307 -23.70 3.03 -10.19
CA GLN A 307 -25.01 2.52 -9.81
C GLN A 307 -25.09 2.24 -8.30
N THR A 308 -24.07 1.58 -7.74
CA THR A 308 -24.02 1.25 -6.32
C THR A 308 -23.88 2.48 -5.43
N LEU A 309 -23.05 3.47 -5.83
CA LEU A 309 -22.96 4.76 -5.17
C LEU A 309 -24.29 5.50 -5.20
N ASN A 310 -24.93 5.62 -6.36
CA ASN A 310 -26.22 6.27 -6.48
C ASN A 310 -27.28 5.59 -5.62
N GLN A 311 -27.28 4.26 -5.52
CA GLN A 311 -28.18 3.55 -4.62
C GLN A 311 -27.93 3.90 -3.15
N LEU A 312 -26.67 3.98 -2.71
CA LEU A 312 -26.33 4.42 -1.35
C LEU A 312 -26.88 5.83 -1.09
N LEU A 313 -26.70 6.74 -2.04
CA LEU A 313 -27.18 8.11 -1.92
C LEU A 313 -28.71 8.21 -1.90
N VAL A 314 -29.41 7.38 -2.69
CA VAL A 314 -30.87 7.30 -2.67
C VAL A 314 -31.38 6.78 -1.33
N GLU A 315 -30.75 5.75 -0.76
CA GLU A 315 -31.11 5.27 0.59
C GLU A 315 -30.84 6.34 1.65
N MET A 316 -29.72 7.08 1.54
CA MET A 316 -29.39 8.20 2.44
C MET A 316 -30.37 9.37 2.35
N ASP A 317 -30.79 9.73 1.14
CA ASP A 317 -31.75 10.80 0.90
C ASP A 317 -33.16 10.39 1.37
N GLY A 318 -33.46 9.08 1.32
CA GLY A 318 -34.73 8.47 1.71
C GLY A 318 -35.02 8.40 3.22
N PHE A 319 -34.09 8.78 4.10
CA PHE A 319 -34.33 8.76 5.56
C PHE A 319 -35.26 9.89 6.04
N GLY A 320 -36.26 9.51 6.82
CA GLY A 320 -37.00 10.46 7.65
C GLY A 320 -36.16 10.90 8.85
N THR A 321 -36.41 12.10 9.38
CA THR A 321 -35.76 12.62 10.61
C THR A 321 -35.99 11.69 11.82
N SER A 322 -37.01 10.83 11.76
CA SER A 322 -37.44 9.90 12.81
C SER A 322 -36.75 8.54 12.80
N ASP A 323 -36.04 8.16 11.73
CA ASP A 323 -35.60 6.78 11.54
C ASP A 323 -34.42 6.40 12.44
N GLY A 324 -33.72 7.36 13.06
CA GLY A 324 -32.70 7.08 14.09
C GLY A 324 -31.50 6.26 13.61
N VAL A 325 -31.29 6.18 12.29
CA VAL A 325 -30.14 5.52 11.64
C VAL A 325 -29.12 6.57 11.24
N VAL A 326 -27.85 6.32 11.57
CA VAL A 326 -26.72 7.19 11.18
C VAL A 326 -25.73 6.38 10.35
N VAL A 327 -25.31 6.93 9.21
CA VAL A 327 -24.27 6.36 8.36
C VAL A 327 -22.93 7.03 8.67
N ILE A 328 -21.91 6.25 9.00
CA ILE A 328 -20.54 6.70 9.22
C ILE A 328 -19.67 6.13 8.10
N GLY A 329 -19.13 6.99 7.24
CA GLY A 329 -18.14 6.62 6.23
C GLY A 329 -16.73 6.88 6.73
N ALA A 330 -15.76 6.05 6.38
CA ALA A 330 -14.34 6.30 6.60
C ALA A 330 -13.57 6.33 5.28
N THR A 331 -12.65 7.28 5.14
CA THR A 331 -11.71 7.36 4.02
C THR A 331 -10.33 7.82 4.49
N ASN A 332 -9.28 7.43 3.77
CA ASN A 332 -7.95 8.04 3.95
C ASN A 332 -7.77 9.30 3.09
N ARG A 333 -8.60 9.46 2.07
CA ARG A 333 -8.48 10.50 1.04
C ARG A 333 -9.84 11.10 0.76
N ILE A 334 -10.11 12.26 1.36
CA ILE A 334 -11.37 12.98 1.13
C ILE A 334 -11.36 13.72 -0.22
N ASP A 335 -10.17 14.05 -0.73
CA ASP A 335 -9.93 14.72 -2.02
C ASP A 335 -10.35 13.87 -3.22
N THR A 336 -10.32 12.54 -3.09
CA THR A 336 -10.68 11.63 -4.18
C THR A 336 -12.18 11.34 -4.25
N LEU A 337 -12.95 11.73 -3.24
CA LEU A 337 -14.38 11.44 -3.16
C LEU A 337 -15.22 12.30 -4.11
N ASP A 338 -16.30 11.71 -4.64
CA ASP A 338 -17.31 12.41 -5.43
C ASP A 338 -17.97 13.52 -4.57
N PRO A 339 -17.90 14.79 -5.02
CA PRO A 339 -18.55 15.90 -4.32
C PRO A 339 -20.05 15.68 -4.06
N ALA A 340 -20.73 14.86 -4.86
CA ALA A 340 -22.14 14.51 -4.67
C ALA A 340 -22.39 13.80 -3.34
N ALA A 341 -21.46 12.95 -2.87
CA ALA A 341 -21.58 12.26 -1.58
C ALA A 341 -21.46 13.23 -0.39
N LEU A 342 -20.74 14.33 -0.57
CA LEU A 342 -20.48 15.34 0.47
C LEU A 342 -21.52 16.48 0.50
N ARG A 343 -22.59 16.39 -0.31
CA ARG A 343 -23.65 17.41 -0.32
C ARG A 343 -24.49 17.35 0.97
N PRO A 344 -25.08 18.49 1.40
CA PRO A 344 -25.99 18.52 2.54
C PRO A 344 -27.12 17.49 2.39
N GLY A 345 -27.41 16.76 3.47
CA GLY A 345 -28.39 15.66 3.48
C GLY A 345 -27.75 14.26 3.36
N ARG A 346 -26.46 14.18 3.01
CA ARG A 346 -25.69 12.93 2.92
C ARG A 346 -24.58 12.93 3.98
N PHE A 347 -23.31 12.81 3.59
CA PHE A 347 -22.16 12.97 4.48
C PHE A 347 -21.91 14.45 4.80
N THR A 348 -22.81 15.00 5.59
CA THR A 348 -22.85 16.44 5.87
C THR A 348 -21.75 16.84 6.85
N ARG A 349 -21.45 15.98 7.84
CA ARG A 349 -20.35 16.21 8.78
C ARG A 349 -19.07 15.57 8.28
N LYS A 350 -17.99 16.34 8.31
CA LYS A 350 -16.64 15.90 7.92
C LYS A 350 -15.76 16.07 9.14
N ILE A 351 -15.38 14.96 9.77
CA ILE A 351 -14.58 14.95 10.98
C ILE A 351 -13.18 14.47 10.59
N HIS A 352 -12.21 15.35 10.79
CA HIS A 352 -10.80 15.00 10.59
C HIS A 352 -10.30 14.19 11.79
N VAL A 353 -9.67 13.05 11.54
CA VAL A 353 -9.00 12.23 12.54
C VAL A 353 -7.49 12.30 12.26
N PRO A 354 -6.78 13.28 12.85
CA PRO A 354 -5.35 13.48 12.61
C PRO A 354 -4.50 12.34 13.20
N LEU A 355 -3.19 12.39 12.93
CA LEU A 355 -2.24 11.63 13.73
C LEU A 355 -2.23 12.16 15.17
N PRO A 356 -2.01 11.29 16.18
CA PRO A 356 -1.97 11.71 17.56
C PRO A 356 -0.76 12.61 17.86
N ASP A 357 -0.99 13.62 18.67
CA ASP A 357 0.05 14.46 19.27
C ASP A 357 0.82 13.67 20.36
N ARG A 358 1.87 14.27 20.94
CA ARG A 358 2.70 13.60 21.96
C ARG A 358 1.87 13.03 23.12
N ASP A 359 0.93 13.81 23.64
CA ASP A 359 0.17 13.43 24.82
C ASP A 359 -0.89 12.35 24.45
N GLY A 360 -1.46 12.43 23.24
CA GLY A 360 -2.27 11.39 22.61
C GLY A 360 -1.50 10.08 22.39
N ARG A 361 -0.26 10.14 21.89
CA ARG A 361 0.61 8.96 21.73
C ARG A 361 0.89 8.30 23.07
N LEU A 362 1.18 9.08 24.11
CA LEU A 362 1.36 8.56 25.48
C LEU A 362 0.10 7.85 25.97
N ALA A 363 -1.08 8.44 25.78
CA ALA A 363 -2.34 7.84 26.20
C ALA A 363 -2.67 6.55 25.42
N ILE A 364 -2.39 6.51 24.12
CA ILE A 364 -2.53 5.32 23.28
C ILE A 364 -1.57 4.22 23.76
N LEU A 365 -0.30 4.54 23.99
CA LEU A 365 0.70 3.61 24.54
C LEU A 365 0.24 3.06 25.89
N ALA A 366 -0.29 3.91 26.78
CA ALA A 366 -0.79 3.48 28.08
C ALA A 366 -1.97 2.50 27.98
N ILE A 367 -2.86 2.66 26.98
CA ILE A 367 -3.95 1.70 26.71
C ILE A 367 -3.36 0.36 26.24
N HIS A 368 -2.44 0.38 25.28
CA HIS A 368 -1.85 -0.84 24.71
C HIS A 368 -0.81 -1.52 25.61
N ALA A 369 -0.33 -0.84 26.64
CA ALA A 369 0.49 -1.40 27.71
C ALA A 369 -0.34 -2.19 28.74
N ARG A 370 -1.67 -1.97 28.84
CA ARG A 370 -2.51 -2.69 29.79
C ARG A 370 -2.46 -4.19 29.52
N GLY A 371 -2.05 -4.96 30.51
CA GLY A 371 -1.93 -6.42 30.42
C GLY A 371 -0.61 -6.91 29.83
N LYS A 372 0.37 -6.03 29.57
CA LYS A 372 1.74 -6.41 29.19
C LYS A 372 2.69 -6.23 30.37
N PRO A 373 3.56 -7.20 30.69
CA PRO A 373 4.56 -7.06 31.74
C PRO A 373 5.71 -6.18 31.23
N LEU A 374 5.63 -4.86 31.43
CA LEU A 374 6.71 -3.93 31.11
C LEU A 374 7.69 -3.84 32.28
N ALA A 375 8.99 -3.90 31.99
CA ALA A 375 10.02 -3.67 33.00
C ALA A 375 9.95 -2.22 33.54
N PRO A 376 10.29 -1.96 34.81
CA PRO A 376 10.24 -0.61 35.40
C PRO A 376 11.10 0.44 34.69
N ALA A 377 12.12 0.00 33.95
CA ALA A 377 13.00 0.86 33.16
C ALA A 377 12.35 1.41 31.87
N VAL A 378 11.19 0.88 31.46
CA VAL A 378 10.49 1.31 30.23
C VAL A 378 9.68 2.57 30.50
N ASP A 379 10.15 3.70 29.98
CA ASP A 379 9.44 4.98 30.04
C ASP A 379 8.59 5.24 28.78
N LEU A 380 7.27 5.15 28.94
CA LEU A 380 6.29 5.44 27.87
C LEU A 380 6.35 6.89 27.38
N LEU A 381 6.75 7.84 28.23
CA LEU A 381 6.88 9.24 27.83
C LEU A 381 8.04 9.43 26.86
N THR A 382 9.18 8.79 27.12
CA THR A 382 10.31 8.78 26.20
C THR A 382 9.94 8.13 24.86
N ILE A 383 9.21 7.01 24.89
CA ILE A 383 8.74 6.35 23.66
C ILE A 383 7.81 7.27 22.86
N ALA A 384 6.83 7.92 23.51
CA ALA A 384 5.90 8.84 22.85
C ALA A 384 6.60 10.02 22.16
N ARG A 385 7.75 10.48 22.69
CA ARG A 385 8.59 11.51 22.05
C ARG A 385 9.32 10.98 20.82
N LYS A 386 9.85 9.76 20.88
CA LYS A 386 10.58 9.14 19.75
C LYS A 386 9.68 8.70 18.60
N THR A 387 8.41 8.39 18.88
CA THR A 387 7.44 7.89 17.89
C THR A 387 6.65 9.00 17.19
N TYR A 388 7.30 10.12 16.84
CA TYR A 388 6.61 11.18 16.10
C TYR A 388 6.09 10.67 14.75
N GLY A 389 4.91 11.14 14.35
CA GLY A 389 4.23 10.71 13.12
C GLY A 389 3.63 9.30 13.18
N PHE A 390 3.80 8.56 14.28
CA PHE A 390 3.18 7.24 14.42
C PHE A 390 1.67 7.36 14.55
N SER A 391 0.95 6.53 13.79
CA SER A 391 -0.47 6.33 14.00
C SER A 391 -0.74 5.46 15.24
N GLY A 392 -1.97 5.48 15.76
CA GLY A 392 -2.34 4.62 16.90
C GLY A 392 -2.10 3.13 16.61
N ALA A 393 -2.34 2.70 15.38
CA ALA A 393 -2.04 1.33 14.94
C ALA A 393 -0.54 1.00 14.99
N MET A 394 0.34 1.94 14.59
CA MET A 394 1.79 1.74 14.67
C MET A 394 2.29 1.67 16.13
N LEU A 395 1.70 2.45 17.04
CA LEU A 395 2.03 2.37 18.47
C LEU A 395 1.60 1.04 19.09
N ALA A 396 0.42 0.55 18.70
CA ALA A 396 -0.07 -0.76 19.11
C ALA A 396 0.84 -1.88 18.60
N ASP A 397 1.28 -1.78 17.34
CA ASP A 397 2.20 -2.71 16.69
C ASP A 397 3.59 -2.69 17.35
N LEU A 398 4.17 -1.52 17.61
CA LEU A 398 5.43 -1.34 18.33
C LEU A 398 5.45 -2.13 19.65
N LEU A 399 4.45 -1.93 20.52
CA LEU A 399 4.39 -2.64 21.79
C LEU A 399 4.08 -4.13 21.61
N ASN A 400 3.40 -4.51 20.53
CA ASN A 400 3.12 -5.92 20.24
C ASN A 400 4.39 -6.64 19.79
N GLU A 401 5.17 -6.00 18.91
CA GLU A 401 6.45 -6.49 18.45
C GLU A 401 7.47 -6.58 19.59
N ALA A 402 7.52 -5.59 20.48
CA ALA A 402 8.33 -5.67 21.70
C ALA A 402 7.98 -6.90 22.54
N ALA A 403 6.68 -7.22 22.69
CA ALA A 403 6.25 -8.41 23.42
C ALA A 403 6.64 -9.72 22.71
N ILE A 404 6.53 -9.77 21.38
CA ILE A 404 6.94 -10.93 20.58
C ILE A 404 8.45 -11.16 20.68
N LEU A 405 9.24 -10.08 20.68
CA LEU A 405 10.69 -10.14 20.83
C LEU A 405 11.10 -10.63 22.22
N ALA A 406 10.47 -10.11 23.28
CA ALA A 406 10.67 -10.58 24.65
C ALA A 406 10.35 -12.08 24.77
N ALA A 407 9.19 -12.51 24.25
CA ALA A 407 8.78 -13.92 24.27
C ALA A 407 9.74 -14.82 23.49
N ARG A 408 10.25 -14.36 22.33
CA ARG A 408 11.25 -15.10 21.54
C ARG A 408 12.58 -15.24 22.28
N ALA A 409 12.97 -14.23 23.04
CA ALA A 409 14.17 -14.26 23.87
C ALA A 409 13.98 -15.07 25.18
N GLY A 410 12.76 -15.55 25.46
CA GLY A 410 12.45 -16.28 26.70
C GLY A 410 12.45 -15.37 27.94
N LEU A 411 12.16 -14.08 27.77
CA LEU A 411 12.07 -13.11 28.87
C LEU A 411 10.65 -13.08 29.45
N ASP A 412 10.55 -12.88 30.77
CA ASP A 412 9.28 -12.76 31.48
C ASP A 412 8.69 -11.33 31.42
N GLU A 413 9.54 -10.33 31.18
CA GLU A 413 9.17 -8.91 31.09
C GLU A 413 9.73 -8.29 29.80
N ILE A 414 9.05 -7.25 29.31
CA ILE A 414 9.46 -6.49 28.13
C ILE A 414 10.39 -5.36 28.59
N GLY A 415 11.66 -5.44 28.19
CA GLY A 415 12.69 -4.46 28.54
C GLY A 415 12.79 -3.30 27.53
N PRO A 416 13.62 -2.28 27.84
CA PRO A 416 13.90 -1.17 26.93
C PRO A 416 14.47 -1.62 25.58
N THR A 417 15.30 -2.66 25.56
CA THR A 417 15.90 -3.22 24.35
C THR A 417 14.84 -3.81 23.41
N GLU A 418 13.87 -4.55 23.93
CA GLU A 418 12.79 -5.12 23.13
C GLU A 418 11.86 -4.03 22.61
N VAL A 419 11.59 -3.00 23.40
CA VAL A 419 10.81 -1.83 22.97
C VAL A 419 11.52 -1.07 21.86
N HIS A 420 12.82 -0.83 22.00
CA HIS A 420 13.63 -0.17 20.97
C HIS A 420 13.64 -0.96 19.66
N ASN A 421 13.84 -2.27 19.72
CA ASN A 421 13.77 -3.15 18.54
C ASN A 421 12.34 -3.21 17.95
N GLY A 422 11.31 -3.19 18.78
CA GLY A 422 9.92 -3.10 18.34
C GLY A 422 9.62 -1.79 17.62
N TRP A 423 10.17 -0.67 18.11
CA TRP A 423 10.09 0.64 17.48
C TRP A 423 10.75 0.64 16.10
N LEU A 424 12.00 0.17 16.00
CA LEU A 424 12.71 0.06 14.71
C LEU A 424 11.93 -0.78 13.71
N LYS A 425 11.39 -1.92 14.16
CA LYS A 425 10.62 -2.82 13.29
C LYS A 425 9.32 -2.19 12.82
N SER A 426 8.63 -1.43 13.66
CA SER A 426 7.38 -0.74 13.28
C SER A 426 7.65 0.49 12.39
N ALA A 427 8.75 1.21 12.62
CA ALA A 427 9.16 2.37 11.83
C ALA A 427 9.66 1.98 10.42
N LEU A 428 10.54 0.98 10.36
CA LEU A 428 11.36 0.68 9.17
C LEU A 428 11.03 -0.68 8.54
N GLY A 429 10.12 -1.45 9.13
CA GLY A 429 9.79 -2.80 8.70
C GLY A 429 10.81 -3.85 9.16
N THR A 430 10.73 -5.05 8.58
CA THR A 430 11.58 -6.17 9.00
C THR A 430 13.04 -5.89 8.67
N SER A 431 13.88 -5.82 9.70
CA SER A 431 15.33 -5.86 9.55
C SER A 431 15.78 -7.22 9.01
N ARG A 432 16.66 -7.22 8.01
CA ARG A 432 17.33 -8.44 7.55
C ARG A 432 18.84 -8.25 7.59
N LYS A 433 19.52 -9.15 8.29
CA LYS A 433 20.97 -9.31 8.16
C LYS A 433 21.26 -10.02 6.83
N ARG A 434 21.84 -9.29 5.89
CA ARG A 434 22.31 -9.84 4.61
C ARG A 434 23.77 -10.24 4.74
N SER A 435 24.20 -11.27 4.02
CA SER A 435 25.62 -11.52 3.81
C SER A 435 26.16 -10.39 2.92
N MET A 436 27.04 -9.56 3.47
CA MET A 436 27.69 -8.46 2.77
C MET A 436 29.16 -8.80 2.68
N ASP A 437 29.79 -8.48 1.54
CA ASP A 437 31.25 -8.53 1.50
C ASP A 437 31.85 -7.36 2.30
N GLU A 438 33.14 -7.46 2.61
CA GLU A 438 33.86 -6.46 3.41
C GLU A 438 33.81 -5.06 2.77
N ARG A 439 33.79 -4.99 1.43
CA ARG A 439 33.75 -3.74 0.68
C ARG A 439 32.39 -3.07 0.73
N GLU A 440 31.32 -3.84 0.52
CA GLU A 440 29.94 -3.40 0.56
C GLU A 440 29.59 -2.92 1.97
N ARG A 441 29.98 -3.69 3.00
CA ARG A 441 29.83 -3.29 4.40
C ARG A 441 30.52 -1.96 4.68
N SER A 442 31.75 -1.82 4.20
CA SER A 442 32.56 -0.61 4.33
C SER A 442 31.90 0.62 3.71
N ILE A 443 31.38 0.47 2.48
CA ILE A 443 30.70 1.54 1.74
C ILE A 443 29.44 1.99 2.48
N ILE A 444 28.62 1.04 2.93
CA ILE A 444 27.38 1.35 3.65
C ILE A 444 27.70 2.00 5.00
N ALA A 445 28.73 1.55 5.70
CA ALA A 445 29.14 2.18 6.96
C ALA A 445 29.55 3.66 6.77
N ALA A 446 30.32 3.96 5.72
CA ALA A 446 30.66 5.34 5.39
C ALA A 446 29.44 6.17 4.98
N HIS A 447 28.53 5.59 4.20
CA HIS A 447 27.31 6.23 3.75
C HIS A 447 26.44 6.66 4.94
N GLU A 448 26.14 5.73 5.84
CA GLU A 448 25.34 6.03 7.04
C GLU A 448 26.05 7.01 7.99
N ALA A 449 27.37 6.87 8.17
CA ALA A 449 28.16 7.84 8.94
C ALA A 449 28.10 9.25 8.32
N GLY A 450 28.09 9.35 6.99
CA GLY A 450 27.94 10.60 6.25
C GLY A 450 26.63 11.33 6.58
N HIS A 451 25.51 10.61 6.60
CA HIS A 451 24.23 11.17 7.03
C HIS A 451 24.27 11.67 8.47
N ALA A 452 24.76 10.84 9.39
CA ALA A 452 24.76 11.13 10.81
C ALA A 452 25.65 12.34 11.16
N VAL A 453 26.87 12.40 10.62
CA VAL A 453 27.80 13.51 10.85
C VAL A 453 27.26 14.83 10.29
N CYS A 454 26.75 14.83 9.05
CA CYS A 454 26.15 16.02 8.47
C CYS A 454 24.93 16.51 9.26
N GLY A 455 24.05 15.60 9.69
CA GLY A 455 22.89 15.92 10.52
C GLY A 455 23.28 16.55 11.86
N PHE A 456 24.26 15.96 12.54
CA PHE A 456 24.78 16.46 13.82
C PHE A 456 25.39 17.87 13.71
N VAL A 457 26.21 18.12 12.68
CA VAL A 457 26.96 19.38 12.55
C VAL A 457 26.09 20.55 12.10
N HIS A 458 25.16 20.32 11.17
CA HIS A 458 24.28 21.39 10.67
C HIS A 458 23.15 21.74 11.64
N GLY A 459 23.13 21.10 12.81
CA GLY A 459 22.12 21.36 13.83
C GLY A 459 20.72 21.15 13.29
N ASP A 460 20.53 20.09 12.48
CA ASP A 460 19.17 19.58 12.32
C ASP A 460 18.68 19.35 13.75
N LYS A 461 17.61 20.02 14.19
CA LYS A 461 17.11 19.96 15.59
C LYS A 461 16.81 18.51 16.04
N ARG A 462 16.89 17.58 15.10
CA ARG A 462 16.80 16.15 15.19
C ARG A 462 18.12 15.54 15.67
N ARG A 463 18.03 14.84 16.78
CA ARG A 463 19.12 14.03 17.34
C ARG A 463 19.24 12.73 16.57
N VAL A 464 20.44 12.23 16.28
CA VAL A 464 20.61 10.87 15.75
C VAL A 464 20.22 9.86 16.84
N GLU A 465 19.27 8.98 16.56
CA GLU A 465 18.75 7.97 17.49
C GLU A 465 19.38 6.59 17.27
N GLU A 466 19.62 6.22 16.01
CA GLU A 466 20.29 4.98 15.65
C GLU A 466 20.97 5.09 14.29
N ILE A 467 22.10 4.40 14.14
CA ILE A 467 22.76 4.13 12.88
C ILE A 467 22.93 2.60 12.77
N SER A 468 22.52 1.99 11.65
CA SER A 468 22.53 0.53 11.49
C SER A 468 22.90 0.11 10.07
N LEU A 469 23.74 -0.92 9.96
CA LEU A 469 24.11 -1.57 8.68
C LEU A 469 23.09 -2.59 8.19
N PHE A 470 22.07 -2.90 9.01
CA PHE A 470 21.06 -3.85 8.59
C PHE A 470 20.10 -3.22 7.60
N ALA A 471 19.76 -3.99 6.57
CA ALA A 471 18.78 -3.58 5.59
C ALA A 471 17.40 -3.51 6.25
N HIS A 472 16.67 -2.44 5.96
CA HIS A 472 15.30 -2.22 6.39
C HIS A 472 14.44 -1.89 5.16
N GLY A 473 13.50 -2.77 4.84
CA GLY A 473 12.72 -2.63 3.61
C GLY A 473 13.62 -2.66 2.36
N GLU A 474 13.61 -1.56 1.60
CA GLU A 474 14.45 -1.36 0.41
C GLU A 474 15.79 -0.67 0.71
N ALA A 475 15.97 -0.10 1.92
CA ALA A 475 17.20 0.56 2.32
C ALA A 475 18.28 -0.46 2.72
N LEU A 476 19.53 -0.20 2.31
CA LEU A 476 20.68 -1.09 2.56
C LEU A 476 21.32 -0.88 3.94
N GLY A 477 21.19 0.32 4.49
CA GLY A 477 21.49 0.73 5.86
C GLY A 477 20.47 1.79 6.29
N VAL A 478 20.54 2.26 7.53
CA VAL A 478 19.66 3.33 7.99
C VAL A 478 20.31 4.20 9.07
N THR A 479 20.11 5.51 8.92
CA THR A 479 20.35 6.51 9.94
C THR A 479 19.00 7.08 10.38
N VAL A 480 18.58 6.73 11.59
CA VAL A 480 17.33 7.23 12.18
C VAL A 480 17.64 8.44 13.04
N SER A 481 17.01 9.57 12.73
CA SER A 481 17.06 10.76 13.57
C SER A 481 15.71 11.01 14.23
N SER A 482 15.72 11.57 15.43
CA SER A 482 14.52 11.97 16.16
C SER A 482 13.70 12.92 15.30
N SER A 483 12.39 12.92 15.51
CA SER A 483 11.52 13.85 14.82
C SER A 483 10.67 14.58 15.86
N GLU A 484 10.60 15.90 15.73
CA GLU A 484 9.81 16.74 16.62
C GLU A 484 8.48 17.10 15.95
N ASP A 485 7.46 17.31 16.78
CA ASP A 485 6.18 17.92 16.39
C ASP A 485 6.44 19.39 15.98
N ASN A 486 6.92 19.60 14.74
CA ASN A 486 7.13 20.93 14.17
C ASN A 486 6.21 21.16 12.96
N ASP A 487 5.05 21.77 13.23
CA ASP A 487 4.07 22.16 12.21
C ASP A 487 4.54 23.29 11.30
N LEU A 488 5.64 23.97 11.67
CA LEU A 488 6.20 25.12 10.95
C LEU A 488 7.69 24.89 10.62
N PRO A 489 7.99 24.10 9.57
CA PRO A 489 9.38 23.87 9.18
C PRO A 489 10.03 25.17 8.69
N SER A 490 11.16 25.55 9.30
CA SER A 490 11.93 26.72 8.86
C SER A 490 12.79 26.38 7.64
N GLU A 491 13.12 27.39 6.82
CA GLU A 491 14.03 27.20 5.69
C GLU A 491 15.40 26.67 6.14
N THR A 492 15.90 27.15 7.27
CA THR A 492 17.16 26.69 7.86
C THR A 492 17.11 25.22 8.23
N ASP A 493 16.03 24.76 8.88
CA ASP A 493 15.86 23.36 9.28
C ASP A 493 15.78 22.45 8.04
N LEU A 494 15.05 22.86 7.00
CA LEU A 494 14.94 22.10 5.75
C LEU A 494 16.27 22.06 4.99
N ARG A 495 17.03 23.15 4.95
CA ARG A 495 18.37 23.18 4.36
C ARG A 495 19.34 22.27 5.11
N ALA A 496 19.34 22.29 6.44
CA ALA A 496 20.15 21.36 7.25
C ALA A 496 19.80 19.90 6.95
N ARG A 497 18.50 19.58 6.82
CA ARG A 497 18.04 18.24 6.44
C ARG A 497 18.50 17.82 5.05
N LEU A 498 18.47 18.73 4.07
CA LEU A 498 19.03 18.46 2.74
C LEU A 498 20.53 18.17 2.80
N VAL A 499 21.29 18.89 3.63
CA VAL A 499 22.73 18.61 3.84
C VAL A 499 22.94 17.22 4.43
N ALA A 500 22.13 16.82 5.42
CA ALA A 500 22.17 15.47 5.98
C ALA A 500 21.88 14.40 4.91
N LEU A 501 20.85 14.58 4.07
CA LEU A 501 20.53 13.66 2.97
C LEU A 501 21.65 13.55 1.93
N MET A 502 22.39 14.62 1.66
CA MET A 502 23.55 14.56 0.75
C MET A 502 24.78 13.90 1.38
N GLY A 503 24.81 13.76 2.70
CA GLY A 503 25.95 13.25 3.45
C GLY A 503 26.40 11.86 3.02
N GLY A 504 25.46 10.92 2.81
CA GLY A 504 25.78 9.54 2.44
C GLY A 504 26.51 9.43 1.11
N ARG A 505 25.96 10.03 0.04
CA ARG A 505 26.63 10.09 -1.28
C ARG A 505 28.01 10.73 -1.18
N VAL A 506 28.12 11.87 -0.50
CA VAL A 506 29.38 12.61 -0.40
C VAL A 506 30.44 11.80 0.36
N ALA A 507 30.05 11.08 1.40
CA ALA A 507 30.95 10.20 2.14
C ALA A 507 31.50 9.07 1.25
N GLU A 508 30.65 8.46 0.42
CA GLU A 508 31.10 7.47 -0.57
C GLU A 508 32.16 8.05 -1.53
N GLU A 509 31.90 9.23 -2.09
CA GLU A 509 32.81 9.87 -3.05
C GLU A 509 34.15 10.27 -2.42
N LEU A 510 34.13 10.74 -1.16
CA LEU A 510 35.33 11.17 -0.46
C LEU A 510 36.19 9.98 -0.03
N LEU A 511 35.58 8.89 0.43
CA LEU A 511 36.29 7.76 1.04
C LEU A 511 36.60 6.62 0.06
N PHE A 512 35.78 6.44 -0.98
CA PHE A 512 35.93 5.34 -1.95
C PHE A 512 36.12 5.80 -3.39
N HIS A 513 35.88 7.09 -3.68
CA HIS A 513 35.92 7.64 -5.04
C HIS A 513 35.03 6.89 -6.04
N GLU A 514 33.94 6.30 -5.56
CA GLU A 514 32.93 5.60 -6.36
C GLU A 514 31.54 6.13 -6.00
N VAL A 515 30.66 6.12 -7.00
CA VAL A 515 29.26 6.51 -6.87
C VAL A 515 28.43 5.23 -6.97
N THR A 516 27.82 4.80 -5.87
CA THR A 516 26.97 3.59 -5.86
C THR A 516 25.50 3.89 -6.18
N GLY A 517 24.69 2.85 -6.43
CA GLY A 517 23.24 3.00 -6.52
C GLY A 517 22.52 3.26 -5.19
N GLY A 518 23.22 3.14 -4.04
CA GLY A 518 22.61 3.20 -2.71
C GLY A 518 21.94 4.52 -2.35
N ALA A 519 22.45 5.64 -2.88
CA ALA A 519 21.94 6.97 -2.57
C ALA A 519 20.68 7.40 -3.35
N SER A 520 20.07 6.52 -4.16
CA SER A 520 18.93 6.89 -5.03
C SER A 520 17.74 7.43 -4.23
N ASN A 521 17.40 6.76 -3.13
CA ASN A 521 16.31 7.17 -2.25
C ASN A 521 16.58 8.52 -1.57
N ASP A 522 17.84 8.83 -1.25
CA ASP A 522 18.22 10.13 -0.67
C ASP A 522 18.03 11.26 -1.66
N PHE A 523 18.42 11.05 -2.92
CA PHE A 523 18.19 12.03 -3.98
C PHE A 523 16.71 12.22 -4.29
N GLU A 524 15.91 11.16 -4.30
CA GLU A 524 14.46 11.27 -4.47
C GLU A 524 13.83 12.07 -3.33
N THR A 525 14.21 11.75 -2.08
CA THR A 525 13.74 12.45 -0.88
C THR A 525 14.17 13.92 -0.88
N ALA A 526 15.43 14.19 -1.17
CA ALA A 526 15.98 15.54 -1.25
C ALA A 526 15.32 16.36 -2.36
N THR A 527 15.10 15.76 -3.54
CA THR A 527 14.43 16.42 -4.67
C THR A 527 12.99 16.75 -4.35
N SER A 528 12.24 15.81 -3.74
CA SER A 528 10.86 16.04 -3.29
C SER A 528 10.78 17.17 -2.24
N MET A 529 11.73 17.21 -1.30
CA MET A 529 11.81 18.24 -0.28
C MET A 529 12.16 19.61 -0.87
N ALA A 530 13.17 19.70 -1.73
CA ALA A 530 13.53 20.92 -2.43
C ALA A 530 12.38 21.42 -3.33
N THR A 531 11.67 20.51 -3.99
CA THR A 531 10.45 20.83 -4.76
C THR A 531 9.39 21.43 -3.84
N THR A 532 9.15 20.84 -2.66
CA THR A 532 8.20 21.36 -1.68
C THR A 532 8.62 22.75 -1.16
N MET A 533 9.91 22.94 -0.87
CA MET A 533 10.47 24.23 -0.48
C MET A 533 10.19 25.32 -1.51
N VAL A 534 10.37 25.03 -2.80
CA VAL A 534 10.16 26.01 -3.88
C VAL A 534 8.67 26.20 -4.20
N VAL A 535 7.95 25.10 -4.44
CA VAL A 535 6.59 25.11 -5.00
C VAL A 535 5.52 25.34 -3.93
N ARG A 536 5.72 24.92 -2.67
CA ARG A 536 4.71 25.08 -1.61
C ARG A 536 5.07 26.15 -0.58
N PHE A 537 6.34 26.22 -0.19
CA PHE A 537 6.76 27.10 0.92
C PHE A 537 7.38 28.43 0.49
N GLY A 538 7.79 28.57 -0.76
CA GLY A 538 8.35 29.83 -1.28
C GLY A 538 9.73 30.11 -0.74
N MET A 539 10.46 29.05 -0.45
CA MET A 539 11.84 29.09 0.03
C MET A 539 12.85 29.04 -1.13
N GLY A 540 12.37 29.13 -2.38
CA GLY A 540 13.19 29.18 -3.59
C GLY A 540 13.45 30.62 -4.08
N ARG A 541 14.62 30.83 -4.68
CA ARG A 541 14.94 32.01 -5.50
C ARG A 541 15.50 31.51 -6.83
N ASP A 542 15.04 32.10 -7.94
CA ASP A 542 15.64 31.83 -9.24
C ASP A 542 17.06 32.45 -9.27
N PRO A 543 18.12 31.66 -9.45
CA PRO A 543 19.49 32.17 -9.48
C PRO A 543 19.74 33.16 -10.63
N ASP A 544 18.96 33.10 -11.71
CA ASP A 544 19.16 33.91 -12.92
C ASP A 544 18.35 35.23 -12.89
N ALA A 545 17.67 35.53 -11.79
CA ALA A 545 16.86 36.74 -11.65
C ALA A 545 17.71 37.99 -11.39
N THR A 546 17.56 39.02 -12.23
CA THR A 546 18.43 40.20 -12.27
C THR A 546 18.10 41.34 -11.30
N GLU A 547 16.95 41.36 -10.63
CA GLU A 547 16.65 42.32 -9.55
C GLU A 547 15.74 41.67 -8.48
N ASP A 548 15.63 42.28 -7.27
CA ASP A 548 14.69 41.88 -6.21
C ASP A 548 13.19 42.03 -6.60
N GLY A 549 12.88 42.14 -7.90
CA GLY A 549 11.54 42.26 -8.46
C GLY A 549 11.16 41.08 -9.36
N ALA A 550 9.93 40.60 -9.18
CA ALA A 550 9.16 39.69 -10.04
C ALA A 550 9.49 38.18 -10.09
N THR A 551 10.52 37.68 -9.40
CA THR A 551 10.67 36.23 -9.09
C THR A 551 10.99 35.96 -7.63
N GLY A 552 10.69 36.93 -6.76
CA GLY A 552 10.78 36.78 -5.32
C GLY A 552 9.90 35.62 -4.86
N ARG A 553 10.49 34.72 -4.07
CA ARG A 553 9.93 33.66 -3.19
C ARG A 553 8.45 33.24 -3.41
N GLY A 554 7.51 34.19 -3.41
CA GLY A 554 6.07 33.99 -3.62
C GLY A 554 5.59 33.71 -5.06
N ILE A 555 6.34 34.02 -6.12
CA ILE A 555 5.90 33.75 -7.51
C ILE A 555 6.12 32.29 -7.92
N LEU A 556 7.12 31.64 -7.31
CA LEU A 556 7.40 30.21 -7.52
C LEU A 556 6.41 29.30 -6.78
N THR A 557 5.68 29.82 -5.78
CA THR A 557 4.79 29.04 -4.90
C THR A 557 3.41 28.71 -5.42
N THR A 558 3.07 29.12 -6.64
CA THR A 558 1.72 28.97 -7.18
C THR A 558 0.68 29.80 -6.41
N LEU A 559 0.15 30.84 -7.06
CA LEU A 559 -1.17 31.38 -6.75
C LEU A 559 -2.18 30.21 -6.79
N VAL A 560 -2.65 29.80 -5.61
CA VAL A 560 -3.65 28.75 -5.42
C VAL A 560 -4.96 29.24 -6.05
N GLY A 561 -5.19 28.89 -7.31
CA GLY A 561 -6.40 29.23 -8.04
C GLY A 561 -6.34 28.71 -9.46
N ASP A 562 -6.96 27.56 -9.67
CA ASP A 562 -7.28 26.94 -10.96
C ASP A 562 -6.20 26.04 -11.59
N THR A 563 -6.29 24.74 -11.30
CA THR A 563 -5.54 23.64 -11.93
C THR A 563 -5.86 23.46 -13.43
N SER A 564 -6.73 24.28 -14.00
CA SER A 564 -7.13 24.21 -15.42
C SER A 564 -6.21 25.01 -16.36
N VAL A 565 -5.39 25.93 -15.85
CA VAL A 565 -4.45 26.73 -16.64
C VAL A 565 -3.03 26.33 -16.27
N GLY A 566 -2.44 25.44 -17.06
CA GLY A 566 -1.05 24.99 -16.83
C GLY A 566 -0.08 26.16 -16.71
N PHE A 567 0.92 26.03 -15.83
CA PHE A 567 1.94 27.07 -15.61
C PHE A 567 2.63 27.52 -16.91
N SER A 568 3.07 28.78 -16.97
CA SER A 568 3.99 29.22 -18.03
C SER A 568 5.26 28.37 -18.01
N ARG A 569 5.85 28.08 -19.18
CA ARG A 569 7.12 27.34 -19.28
C ARG A 569 8.22 28.04 -18.48
N ASP A 570 8.26 29.37 -18.53
CA ASP A 570 9.26 30.19 -17.83
C ASP A 570 9.23 29.97 -16.30
N VAL A 571 8.04 29.81 -15.71
CA VAL A 571 7.87 29.56 -14.28
C VAL A 571 8.36 28.16 -13.90
N ARG A 572 8.07 27.15 -14.73
CA ARG A 572 8.58 25.78 -14.50
C ARG A 572 10.10 25.73 -14.62
N ASP A 573 10.67 26.44 -15.58
CA ASP A 573 12.12 26.50 -15.78
C ASP A 573 12.80 27.23 -14.60
N ALA A 574 12.20 28.33 -14.12
CA ALA A 574 12.66 29.03 -12.92
C ALA A 574 12.56 28.16 -11.65
N GLN A 575 11.46 27.41 -11.48
CA GLN A 575 11.30 26.44 -10.39
C GLN A 575 12.40 25.37 -10.47
N ALA A 576 12.66 24.79 -11.65
CA ALA A 576 13.68 23.77 -11.83
C ALA A 576 15.10 24.30 -11.52
N ARG A 577 15.44 25.51 -11.95
CA ARG A 577 16.71 26.17 -11.59
C ARG A 577 16.84 26.40 -10.09
N ALA A 578 15.78 26.86 -9.44
CA ALA A 578 15.77 27.08 -7.99
C ALA A 578 15.94 25.76 -7.21
N ILE A 579 15.25 24.69 -7.61
CA ILE A 579 15.38 23.35 -7.01
C ILE A 579 16.82 22.86 -7.15
N ARG A 580 17.39 22.91 -8.37
CA ARG A 580 18.77 22.50 -8.62
C ARG A 580 19.78 23.29 -7.79
N SER A 581 19.62 24.62 -7.74
CA SER A 581 20.50 25.49 -6.92
C SER A 581 20.47 25.12 -5.44
N ILE A 582 19.30 24.79 -4.88
CA ILE A 582 19.17 24.35 -3.49
C ILE A 582 19.88 23.00 -3.27
N LEU A 583 19.71 22.03 -4.17
CA LEU A 583 20.35 20.71 -4.07
C LEU A 583 21.88 20.81 -4.21
N ASP A 584 22.38 21.56 -5.20
CA ASP A 584 23.81 21.77 -5.42
C ASP A 584 24.48 22.47 -4.22
N ALA A 585 23.78 23.44 -3.61
CA ALA A 585 24.24 24.10 -2.39
C ALA A 585 24.30 23.14 -1.20
N ALA A 586 23.29 22.29 -1.03
CA ALA A 586 23.27 21.28 0.03
C ALA A 586 24.41 20.25 -0.16
N TYR A 587 24.63 19.79 -1.39
CA TYR A 587 25.73 18.88 -1.74
C TYR A 587 27.10 19.48 -1.42
N THR A 588 27.30 20.74 -1.83
CA THR A 588 28.54 21.48 -1.57
C THR A 588 28.77 21.67 -0.07
N ALA A 589 27.72 21.99 0.69
CA ALA A 589 27.79 22.13 2.14
C ALA A 589 28.11 20.79 2.84
N ALA A 590 27.48 19.69 2.43
CA ALA A 590 27.80 18.34 2.92
C ALA A 590 29.28 18.00 2.68
N ARG A 591 29.77 18.23 1.46
CA ARG A 591 31.19 18.00 1.10
C ARG A 591 32.16 18.82 1.94
N ARG A 592 31.91 20.10 2.14
CA ARG A 592 32.75 20.95 3.00
C ARG A 592 32.76 20.45 4.45
N THR A 593 31.60 20.01 4.94
CA THR A 593 31.43 19.53 6.31
C THR A 593 32.17 18.23 6.54
N LEU A 594 31.97 17.24 5.67
CA LEU A 594 32.64 15.95 5.79
C LEU A 594 34.16 16.05 5.59
N ILE A 595 34.64 16.98 4.78
CA ILE A 595 36.09 17.27 4.69
C ILE A 595 36.61 17.87 6.01
N ALA A 596 35.89 18.82 6.61
CA ALA A 596 36.29 19.43 7.87
C ALA A 596 36.24 18.44 9.06
N GLU A 597 35.25 17.54 9.05
CA GLU A 597 34.99 16.55 10.10
C GLU A 597 35.50 15.16 9.71
N MET A 598 36.45 15.06 8.78
CA MET A 598 36.97 13.79 8.25
C MET A 598 37.43 12.81 9.36
N PRO A 599 38.13 13.26 10.43
CA PRO A 599 38.49 12.35 11.53
C PRO A 599 37.26 11.71 12.18
N ARG A 600 36.21 12.50 12.45
CA ARG A 600 34.99 11.99 13.08
C ARG A 600 34.19 11.09 12.15
N LEU A 601 34.13 11.43 10.85
CA LEU A 601 33.50 10.57 9.85
C LEU A 601 34.14 9.18 9.84
N ARG A 602 35.48 9.11 9.86
CA ARG A 602 36.21 7.83 9.93
C ARG A 602 35.95 7.08 11.23
N ASP A 603 35.96 7.77 12.36
CA ASP A 603 35.69 7.14 13.67
C ASP A 603 34.28 6.52 13.73
N VAL A 604 33.26 7.27 13.30
CA VAL A 604 31.86 6.79 13.26
C VAL A 604 31.72 5.61 12.30
N ALA A 605 32.29 5.72 11.09
CA ALA A 605 32.18 4.67 10.09
C ALA A 605 32.95 3.39 10.50
N ALA A 606 34.13 3.51 11.12
CA ALA A 606 34.89 2.38 11.67
C ALA A 606 34.15 1.69 12.82
N TYR A 607 33.57 2.47 13.74
CA TYR A 607 32.77 1.94 14.84
C TYR A 607 31.54 1.19 14.30
N LEU A 608 30.83 1.78 13.33
CA LEU A 608 29.64 1.19 12.71
C LEU A 608 29.97 -0.11 11.95
N TYR A 609 31.10 -0.15 11.24
CA TYR A 609 31.57 -1.34 10.53
C TYR A 609 31.70 -2.57 11.45
N GLU A 610 32.21 -2.34 12.66
CA GLU A 610 32.52 -3.40 13.63
C GLU A 610 31.31 -3.77 14.48
N GLN A 611 30.59 -2.77 14.99
CA GLN A 611 29.44 -2.99 15.88
C GLN A 611 28.14 -3.28 15.12
N GLU A 612 28.11 -3.08 13.80
CA GLU A 612 26.95 -3.17 12.89
C GLU A 612 25.80 -2.19 13.23
N ARG A 613 25.80 -1.61 14.43
CA ARG A 613 24.85 -0.64 14.97
C ARG A 613 25.52 0.34 15.93
N ILE A 614 24.98 1.55 15.99
CA ILE A 614 25.35 2.60 16.94
C ILE A 614 24.06 3.24 17.45
N ASP A 615 23.86 3.30 18.76
CA ASP A 615 22.76 4.09 19.32
C ASP A 615 23.09 5.60 19.37
N GLY A 616 22.09 6.45 19.63
CA GLY A 616 22.31 7.89 19.67
C GLY A 616 23.29 8.36 20.76
N ASP A 617 23.31 7.70 21.91
CA ASP A 617 24.18 8.08 23.03
C ASP A 617 25.65 7.73 22.71
N GLU A 618 25.86 6.55 22.12
CA GLU A 618 27.14 6.09 21.57
C GLU A 618 27.61 7.01 20.45
N PHE A 619 26.73 7.38 19.51
CA PHE A 619 27.06 8.29 18.42
C PHE A 619 27.52 9.66 18.96
N GLU A 620 26.79 10.25 19.90
CA GLU A 620 27.20 11.51 20.55
C GLU A 620 28.51 11.37 21.33
N ALA A 621 28.79 10.19 21.90
CA ALA A 621 30.05 9.91 22.56
C ALA A 621 31.21 9.81 21.56
N VAL A 622 31.01 9.21 20.38
CA VAL A 622 31.99 9.19 19.28
C VAL A 622 32.23 10.62 18.75
N MET A 623 31.17 11.36 18.45
CA MET A 623 31.28 12.74 17.97
C MET A 623 31.91 13.69 19.00
N GLY A 624 31.65 13.47 20.28
CA GLY A 624 32.29 14.19 21.39
C GLY A 624 33.74 13.79 21.67
N GLY A 625 34.28 12.79 20.96
CA GLY A 625 35.62 12.25 21.16
C GLY A 625 35.82 11.54 22.50
N ARG A 626 34.70 11.15 23.16
CA ARG A 626 34.66 10.33 24.39
C ARG A 626 34.77 8.84 24.05
N LEU A 627 34.34 8.46 22.84
CA LEU A 627 34.69 7.24 22.15
C LEU A 627 35.60 7.62 20.97
N ARG A 628 36.74 6.95 20.80
CA ARG A 628 37.69 7.08 19.67
C ARG A 628 38.10 5.66 19.29
N SER A 629 38.85 5.47 18.21
CA SER A 629 39.67 4.28 18.02
C SER A 629 41.05 4.56 18.63
N ALA A 630 41.70 3.58 19.29
CA ALA A 630 42.96 3.83 19.99
C ALA A 630 44.14 3.25 19.22
N ASP A 631 45.03 4.15 18.82
CA ASP A 631 46.46 3.96 19.07
C ASP A 631 46.76 4.44 20.51
N GLY A 632 47.00 3.49 21.42
CA GLY A 632 47.61 3.73 22.74
C GLY A 632 46.68 4.08 23.90
N ASP A 633 46.26 3.06 24.66
CA ASP A 633 45.74 3.10 26.03
C ASP A 633 44.38 3.80 26.31
N GLY A 634 43.28 3.13 25.90
CA GLY A 634 42.05 3.09 26.70
C GLY A 634 40.70 3.07 25.95
N TRP A 635 40.10 1.88 25.81
CA TRP A 635 38.63 1.68 25.64
C TRP A 635 38.16 0.63 26.64
N ARG A 636 37.26 0.95 27.58
CA ARG A 636 36.33 -0.03 28.20
C ARG A 636 35.03 0.67 28.58
N ALA A 637 33.85 0.05 28.42
CA ALA A 637 33.48 -1.35 28.18
C ALA A 637 32.35 -1.44 27.11
N ALA A 638 32.10 -2.51 26.35
CA ALA A 638 32.51 -3.90 26.37
C ALA A 638 32.45 -4.53 24.95
N ALA A 639 33.25 -5.60 24.74
CA ALA A 639 33.28 -6.51 23.59
C ALA A 639 33.79 -5.96 22.23
N SER A 640 35.06 -6.28 21.93
CA SER A 640 35.83 -5.98 20.70
C SER A 640 36.03 -4.50 20.36
N SER A 641 37.27 -4.02 20.56
CA SER A 641 37.73 -2.71 20.09
C SER A 641 37.57 -2.61 18.57
N PRO A 642 36.88 -1.58 18.04
CA PRO A 642 36.80 -1.38 16.60
C PRO A 642 38.18 -1.12 16.00
N ARG A 643 38.50 -1.76 14.87
CA ARG A 643 39.74 -1.48 14.13
C ARG A 643 39.80 -0.01 13.72
N ALA A 644 40.98 0.59 13.77
CA ALA A 644 41.18 1.93 13.20
C ALA A 644 40.88 1.86 11.69
N TRP A 645 40.26 2.91 11.13
CA TRP A 645 39.86 2.99 9.72
C TRP A 645 40.98 2.56 8.75
N ASP A 646 42.22 2.95 9.06
CA ASP A 646 43.42 2.66 8.26
C ASP A 646 43.94 1.21 8.42
N THR A 647 43.38 0.44 9.35
CA THR A 647 43.76 -0.96 9.65
C THR A 647 42.80 -1.99 9.07
N ILE A 648 41.73 -1.57 8.36
CA ILE A 648 40.84 -2.46 7.59
C ILE A 648 41.51 -2.72 6.24
N PRO A 649 42.21 -3.87 6.03
CA PRO A 649 43.09 -4.03 4.88
C PRO A 649 42.29 -4.28 3.59
N THR A 650 42.77 -3.75 2.46
CA THR A 650 42.32 -4.01 1.07
C THR A 650 41.07 -3.29 0.55
N THR A 651 40.29 -2.61 1.38
CA THR A 651 39.01 -1.98 0.96
C THR A 651 39.03 -0.46 0.89
N PHE A 652 40.00 0.20 1.54
CA PHE A 652 40.06 1.65 1.65
C PHE A 652 41.41 2.17 1.17
N GLN A 653 41.43 2.84 0.01
CA GLN A 653 42.62 3.50 -0.52
C GLN A 653 42.31 4.98 -0.74
N GLU A 654 42.85 5.86 0.10
CA GLU A 654 42.95 7.27 -0.27
C GLU A 654 43.99 7.42 -1.38
N ARG A 655 43.59 7.95 -2.54
CA ARG A 655 44.56 8.53 -3.48
C ARG A 655 44.72 10.01 -3.14
N SER A 656 45.98 10.42 -2.96
CA SER A 656 46.39 11.75 -2.50
C SER A 656 45.63 12.91 -3.16
N PRO A 657 45.41 14.03 -2.43
CA PRO A 657 44.64 15.18 -2.89
C PRO A 657 45.45 15.99 -3.91
N HIS A 658 45.53 15.48 -5.14
CA HIS A 658 46.08 16.22 -6.28
C HIS A 658 45.04 16.26 -7.42
N VAL A 659 43.85 16.74 -7.11
CA VAL A 659 42.97 17.36 -8.10
C VAL A 659 42.59 18.72 -7.53
N ASN A 660 43.30 19.75 -7.97
CA ASN A 660 42.90 21.15 -7.77
C ASN A 660 41.54 21.35 -8.45
N VAL A 661 40.46 21.18 -7.70
CA VAL A 661 39.20 21.83 -8.02
C VAL A 661 39.30 23.20 -7.37
N GLU A 662 39.65 24.21 -8.16
CA GLU A 662 39.55 25.61 -7.73
C GLU A 662 38.11 25.88 -7.30
N LEU A 663 37.92 25.99 -5.98
CA LEU A 663 36.68 26.49 -5.41
C LEU A 663 36.59 27.98 -5.76
N PRO A 664 35.46 28.48 -6.30
CA PRO A 664 35.28 29.91 -6.48
C PRO A 664 35.38 30.61 -5.11
N PRO A 665 36.01 31.79 -5.05
CA PRO A 665 36.27 32.46 -3.79
C PRO A 665 34.97 32.80 -3.08
N ILE A 666 35.01 32.66 -1.76
CA ILE A 666 33.97 33.08 -0.83
C ILE A 666 33.71 34.57 -1.05
N VAL A 667 32.48 34.95 -1.41
CA VAL A 667 32.03 36.32 -1.19
C VAL A 667 31.98 36.49 0.33
N ALA A 668 33.00 37.16 0.87
CA ALA A 668 33.06 37.52 2.28
C ALA A 668 31.79 38.27 2.65
N THR A 669 31.18 37.90 3.77
CA THR A 669 30.15 38.70 4.42
C THR A 669 30.71 40.11 4.59
N PRO A 670 30.06 41.17 4.08
CA PRO A 670 30.57 42.51 4.31
C PRO A 670 30.55 42.78 5.81
N ALA A 671 31.67 43.27 6.33
CA ALA A 671 31.77 43.76 7.71
C ALA A 671 30.64 44.78 7.98
N PRO A 672 30.12 44.87 9.21
CA PRO A 672 29.08 45.83 9.54
C PRO A 672 29.57 47.24 9.24
N VAL A 673 28.96 47.89 8.24
CA VAL A 673 29.21 49.28 7.93
C VAL A 673 28.78 50.10 9.15
N ARG A 674 29.75 50.73 9.83
CA ARG A 674 29.47 51.77 10.82
C ARG A 674 28.77 52.92 10.10
N VAL A 675 27.46 53.05 10.34
CA VAL A 675 26.68 54.21 9.91
C VAL A 675 27.16 55.43 10.73
N PRO A 676 27.64 56.52 10.11
CA PRO A 676 27.93 57.75 10.84
C PRO A 676 26.62 58.41 11.26
N ALA A 677 26.59 58.97 12.48
CA ALA A 677 25.42 59.65 13.02
C ALA A 677 24.95 60.80 12.09
N PRO A 678 23.64 60.98 11.88
CA PRO A 678 23.14 61.99 10.96
C PRO A 678 23.33 63.41 11.52
N THR A 679 23.97 64.28 10.73
CA THR A 679 24.01 65.73 10.92
C THR A 679 22.65 66.34 10.53
N PRO A 680 22.09 67.32 11.27
CA PRO A 680 20.75 67.83 10.98
C PRO A 680 20.71 68.95 9.92
N ALA A 681 19.62 68.93 9.13
CA ALA A 681 18.95 70.04 8.39
C ALA A 681 19.56 70.48 7.02
N PRO A 682 18.77 71.00 6.03
CA PRO A 682 17.64 71.93 6.21
C PRO A 682 16.28 71.52 5.59
N VAL A 683 15.22 72.05 6.18
CA VAL A 683 13.83 71.97 5.72
C VAL A 683 13.66 72.80 4.44
N ARG A 684 13.12 72.18 3.37
CA ARG A 684 12.71 72.88 2.15
C ARG A 684 11.19 72.81 2.03
N VAL A 685 10.55 73.97 2.18
CA VAL A 685 9.10 74.17 2.01
C VAL A 685 8.74 73.96 0.54
N LEU A 686 7.75 73.10 0.27
CA LEU A 686 7.18 72.87 -1.06
C LEU A 686 5.78 73.49 -1.12
N ALA A 687 5.55 74.26 -2.19
CA ALA A 687 4.33 75.03 -2.49
C ALA A 687 3.11 74.12 -2.79
N PRO A 688 1.87 74.63 -2.70
CA PRO A 688 0.66 73.82 -2.79
C PRO A 688 0.24 73.52 -4.25
N THR A 689 -0.21 72.29 -4.50
CA THR A 689 -0.81 71.80 -5.75
C THR A 689 -2.34 71.93 -5.70
N PRO A 690 -3.05 72.21 -6.82
CA PRO A 690 -4.47 72.57 -6.82
C PRO A 690 -5.42 71.37 -6.73
N ALA A 691 -6.64 71.63 -6.25
CA ALA A 691 -7.66 70.66 -5.83
C ALA A 691 -8.32 69.84 -6.97
N PRO A 692 -8.75 68.59 -6.70
CA PRO A 692 -9.60 67.81 -7.59
C PRO A 692 -11.11 68.08 -7.38
N ALA A 693 -11.88 67.93 -8.47
CA ALA A 693 -13.32 68.18 -8.57
C ALA A 693 -14.20 67.20 -7.74
N PRO A 694 -15.44 67.59 -7.35
CA PRO A 694 -16.24 66.84 -6.38
C PRO A 694 -17.14 65.79 -7.04
N GLY A 695 -17.30 64.64 -6.38
CA GLY A 695 -18.49 63.80 -6.53
C GLY A 695 -18.26 62.33 -6.84
N VAL A 696 -17.77 61.56 -5.85
CA VAL A 696 -18.17 60.16 -5.61
C VAL A 696 -18.03 59.88 -4.11
N GLU A 697 -19.14 59.68 -3.41
CA GLU A 697 -19.18 59.27 -2.00
C GLU A 697 -18.73 57.79 -1.83
N LEU A 698 -17.82 57.55 -0.89
CA LEU A 698 -17.53 56.22 -0.34
C LEU A 698 -18.18 56.13 1.06
N PRO A 699 -18.83 55.01 1.43
CA PRO A 699 -19.53 54.90 2.71
C PRO A 699 -18.58 54.73 3.90
N ALA A 700 -18.91 55.40 5.01
CA ALA A 700 -18.15 55.44 6.25
C ALA A 700 -18.22 54.13 7.07
N PRO A 701 -17.21 53.85 7.93
CA PRO A 701 -17.13 52.60 8.69
C PRO A 701 -17.93 52.66 10.01
N VAL A 702 -18.71 51.61 10.28
CA VAL A 702 -19.46 51.46 11.55
C VAL A 702 -18.54 50.92 12.65
N ARG A 703 -18.35 51.74 13.69
CA ARG A 703 -17.73 51.37 14.97
C ARG A 703 -18.75 50.66 15.89
N GLY A 704 -18.38 49.46 16.34
CA GLY A 704 -18.56 48.85 17.67
C GLY A 704 -19.88 49.00 18.45
N ARG A 705 -20.48 47.84 18.79
CA ARG A 705 -21.17 47.62 20.06
C ARG A 705 -20.74 46.27 20.67
N ARG A 706 -20.14 46.33 21.87
CA ARG A 706 -20.23 45.29 22.92
C ARG A 706 -21.56 45.48 23.68
N PRO A 707 -21.97 44.63 24.63
CA PRO A 707 -21.86 43.17 24.78
C PRO A 707 -23.25 42.52 25.08
N GLY A 708 -23.33 41.17 25.12
CA GLY A 708 -24.38 40.49 25.91
C GLY A 708 -25.01 39.24 25.29
N ARG A 709 -24.33 38.09 25.34
CA ARG A 709 -24.61 36.94 26.21
C ARG A 709 -23.63 35.82 25.90
#